data_AF-A0A0E9NRJ2-F1
#
_entry.id   AF-A0A0E9NRJ2-F1
#
_cell.length_a   1.000
_cell.length_b   1.000
_cell.length_c   1.000
_cell.angle_alpha   90.00
_cell.angle_beta   90.00
_cell.angle_gamma   90.00
#
_symmetry.space_group_name_H-M   'P 1'
#
loop_
_entity.id
_entity.type
_entity.pdbx_description
1 polymer ?
#
loop_
_entity_poly.entity_id
_entity_poly.type
_entity_poly.pdbx_seq_one_letter_code
_entity_poly.pdbx_strand_id
1 'polypeptide(L)'
;MEIDKVPVPEQDNALTPLTLSKYRTAASFANTVAKAVLSRCVVGANVAELCAFGDSMIQELTGNVYKKSTYEKGIAEPTQINVNNCVKGYTPYDSSSAYTLQPSDLVKITLGVQIDGYAAISTQQTILAPNPQEPSTGAHANVICAQHFAVEAVMRLLGTCAPQTPVTPYKIRTVVEDIAKRFRVQICDGSRVRRNRRFLVGQSGNVDTSEMGRKVVSWPAEELELADEAKSIDDESQAAWFAQEGECWMIDIAFSSAEKGKSVVRRHADLKATVYTRDVSMVYNLKLKAARDVFACLQATQSVFPFTFRDLMATTELGEARTKMGVQELVTHQLLVPQEVMVEKSQKVVVSRAQTTVLVVKEGEVLRLTGGSGCTTPWVKSEFDLGTGIAARVLKETNVKIKEVGEAKIHQESGAMEEISCIILIESRYHYRNSPHACSFSSILVVTASGYVCASFPFVYSFLCNSSSCFSMSAMCSFCFDSDSRSFFNFSASRLRILLALVHGIRSTRSLVNGIGTDGSEDVAAGGVDGSTEHLVQLACGVEVVVRFHRFVPGVGVSTALPNQPTTPTPPSSHLHTTTNNDSLNRSEHLLDYTSIHYTSKCPAKTPFTLPSSLSRLSATRDETESNIVLTEMVENMKTVASADQELTVEERNLLSVAYKNVIGARRASWRIVSSIEQKEESKGNEAQVTLIREYRQKIEAELAKICEDILEVLDAHLIPSAASGESKVFYHKMKGDYHRYLAEFAIGDKRKESADKSLEAYKAASDVAVTELPPTHPIRLGLALNFSVFFYEILNSPDRACHLAKQAFDDAIAELDTLSEESYKDSTLIMQLLRDNLTLWTSDLQNDEASGEKAEEAPAAIEPKAEEPQ
;
A
#
# COMPACT_ATOMS: atom_id res chain seq x y z
N MET A 1 -21.00 -6.46 20.53
CA MET A 1 -21.85 -6.27 19.34
C MET A 1 -21.19 -7.01 18.20
N GLU A 2 -21.85 -8.05 17.69
CA GLU A 2 -21.39 -8.79 16.51
C GLU A 2 -21.51 -7.89 15.26
N ILE A 3 -20.55 -7.99 14.35
CA ILE A 3 -20.65 -7.43 13.00
C ILE A 3 -20.23 -8.53 12.03
N ASP A 4 -21.15 -9.45 11.77
CA ASP A 4 -21.08 -10.26 10.57
C ASP A 4 -21.22 -9.30 9.37
N LYS A 5 -20.09 -8.89 8.77
CA LYS A 5 -20.13 -8.36 7.39
C LYS A 5 -20.35 -9.54 6.45
N VAL A 6 -21.62 -9.98 6.41
CA VAL A 6 -22.20 -10.88 5.40
C VAL A 6 -21.64 -10.53 4.01
N PRO A 7 -21.33 -11.51 3.14
CA PRO A 7 -20.95 -11.24 1.76
C PRO A 7 -21.94 -10.24 1.15
N VAL A 8 -21.44 -9.06 0.74
CA VAL A 8 -22.29 -7.96 0.28
C VAL A 8 -23.16 -8.47 -0.87
N PRO A 9 -24.50 -8.47 -0.74
CA PRO A 9 -25.37 -9.08 -1.74
C PRO A 9 -25.07 -8.53 -3.14
N GLU A 10 -25.10 -9.38 -4.17
CA GLU A 10 -24.79 -8.94 -5.54
C GLU A 10 -25.70 -7.78 -5.98
N GLN A 11 -26.92 -7.73 -5.46
CA GLN A 11 -27.89 -6.65 -5.64
C GLN A 11 -27.41 -5.26 -5.17
N ASP A 12 -26.54 -5.18 -4.16
CA ASP A 12 -25.92 -3.92 -3.72
C ASP A 12 -24.87 -3.41 -4.72
N ASN A 13 -24.29 -4.31 -5.52
CA ASN A 13 -23.31 -3.94 -6.55
C ASN A 13 -23.98 -3.59 -7.88
N ALA A 14 -25.31 -3.70 -7.99
CA ALA A 14 -26.05 -3.28 -9.18
C ALA A 14 -25.93 -1.78 -9.43
N LEU A 15 -25.77 -1.40 -10.69
CA LEU A 15 -25.67 0.00 -11.10
C LEU A 15 -27.05 0.68 -11.12
N THR A 16 -27.45 1.20 -9.98
CA THR A 16 -28.66 2.01 -9.80
C THR A 16 -28.33 3.50 -9.88
N PRO A 17 -29.32 4.40 -10.09
CA PRO A 17 -29.09 5.85 -10.02
C PRO A 17 -28.48 6.30 -8.68
N LEU A 18 -28.78 5.61 -7.57
CA LEU A 18 -28.23 5.91 -6.25
C LEU A 18 -26.77 5.46 -6.10
N THR A 19 -26.42 4.25 -6.53
CA THR A 19 -25.04 3.75 -6.48
C THR A 19 -24.13 4.52 -7.44
N LEU A 20 -24.63 4.85 -8.64
CA LEU A 20 -23.99 5.78 -9.57
C LEU A 20 -23.75 7.17 -8.95
N SER A 21 -24.72 7.71 -8.22
CA SER A 21 -24.59 9.01 -7.54
C SER A 21 -23.47 8.99 -6.48
N LYS A 22 -23.41 7.93 -5.66
CA LYS A 22 -22.34 7.74 -4.66
C LYS A 22 -20.95 7.66 -5.30
N TYR A 23 -20.79 6.84 -6.34
CA TYR A 23 -19.54 6.77 -7.13
C TYR A 23 -19.15 8.13 -7.71
N ARG A 24 -20.11 8.88 -8.29
CA ARG A 24 -19.86 10.23 -8.83
C ARG A 24 -19.43 11.22 -7.74
N THR A 25 -20.05 11.20 -6.55
CA THR A 25 -19.65 12.07 -5.44
C THR A 25 -18.25 11.73 -4.94
N ALA A 26 -17.97 10.45 -4.67
CA ALA A 26 -16.64 9.99 -4.27
C ALA A 26 -15.56 10.39 -5.28
N ALA A 27 -15.81 10.15 -6.56
CA ALA A 27 -14.88 10.45 -7.64
C ALA A 27 -14.66 11.96 -7.86
N SER A 28 -15.73 12.75 -7.77
CA SER A 28 -15.65 14.22 -7.87
C SER A 28 -14.79 14.79 -6.74
N PHE A 29 -14.94 14.29 -5.51
CA PHE A 29 -14.06 14.65 -4.39
C PHE A 29 -12.62 14.19 -4.60
N ALA A 30 -12.39 12.92 -4.98
CA ALA A 30 -11.05 12.40 -5.25
C ALA A 30 -10.31 13.23 -6.32
N ASN A 31 -10.97 13.58 -7.43
CA ASN A 31 -10.39 14.44 -8.48
C ASN A 31 -10.05 15.85 -7.96
N THR A 32 -10.93 16.41 -7.12
CA THR A 32 -10.77 17.75 -6.55
C THR A 32 -9.60 17.81 -5.57
N VAL A 33 -9.52 16.86 -4.64
CA VAL A 33 -8.42 16.80 -3.67
C VAL A 33 -7.10 16.49 -4.36
N ALA A 34 -7.07 15.51 -5.27
CA ALA A 34 -5.83 15.16 -5.98
C ALA A 34 -5.24 16.37 -6.72
N LYS A 35 -6.09 17.18 -7.38
CA LYS A 35 -5.68 18.42 -8.04
C LYS A 35 -5.20 19.51 -7.06
N ALA A 36 -5.85 19.63 -5.89
CA ALA A 36 -5.47 20.59 -4.85
C ALA A 36 -4.16 20.21 -4.14
N VAL A 37 -3.83 18.91 -4.05
CA VAL A 37 -2.50 18.44 -3.61
C VAL A 37 -1.47 18.64 -4.73
N LEU A 38 -1.82 18.34 -5.99
CA LEU A 38 -0.95 18.51 -7.16
C LEU A 38 -0.46 19.96 -7.34
N SER A 39 -1.33 20.95 -7.10
CA SER A 39 -0.96 22.37 -7.17
C SER A 39 -0.03 22.82 -6.04
N ARG A 40 0.09 22.04 -4.96
CA ARG A 40 1.03 22.26 -3.84
C ARG A 40 2.33 21.47 -3.98
N CYS A 41 2.43 20.54 -4.94
CA CYS A 41 3.67 19.83 -5.24
C CYS A 41 4.65 20.78 -5.96
N VAL A 42 5.44 21.51 -5.17
CA VAL A 42 6.52 22.40 -5.62
C VAL A 42 7.84 21.96 -4.99
N VAL A 43 8.97 22.38 -5.59
CA VAL A 43 10.30 22.16 -5.01
C VAL A 43 10.35 22.80 -3.61
N GLY A 44 10.84 22.05 -2.63
CA GLY A 44 10.87 22.46 -1.23
C GLY A 44 9.62 22.11 -0.41
N ALA A 45 8.54 21.57 -1.01
CA ALA A 45 7.37 21.14 -0.25
C ALA A 45 7.64 19.87 0.55
N ASN A 46 7.17 19.83 1.80
CA ASN A 46 7.31 18.67 2.69
C ASN A 46 6.21 17.63 2.41
N VAL A 47 6.60 16.36 2.26
CA VAL A 47 5.65 15.29 1.89
C VAL A 47 4.63 15.00 3.00
N ALA A 48 4.99 15.03 4.29
CA ALA A 48 4.03 14.75 5.37
C ALA A 48 2.91 15.80 5.44
N GLU A 49 3.25 17.06 5.17
CA GLU A 49 2.29 18.17 5.12
C GLU A 49 1.34 18.02 3.92
N LEU A 50 1.83 17.61 2.75
CA LEU A 50 1.00 17.31 1.58
C LEU A 50 0.03 16.15 1.85
N CYS A 51 0.50 15.08 2.50
CA CYS A 51 -0.33 13.96 2.93
C CYS A 51 -1.44 14.42 3.90
N ALA A 52 -1.08 15.18 4.94
CA ALA A 52 -2.02 15.66 5.94
C ALA A 52 -3.08 16.62 5.37
N PHE A 53 -2.67 17.50 4.44
CA PHE A 53 -3.57 18.41 3.72
C PHE A 53 -4.60 17.64 2.89
N GLY A 54 -4.18 16.63 2.12
CA GLY A 54 -5.09 15.81 1.32
C GLY A 54 -6.14 15.08 2.18
N ASP A 55 -5.69 14.43 3.26
CA ASP A 55 -6.59 13.67 4.14
C ASP A 55 -7.61 14.58 4.84
N SER A 56 -7.18 15.75 5.31
CA SER A 56 -8.05 16.74 5.95
C SER A 56 -9.13 17.25 4.99
N MET A 57 -8.75 17.52 3.73
CA MET A 57 -9.69 17.96 2.70
C MET A 57 -10.70 16.86 2.31
N ILE A 58 -10.31 15.58 2.32
CA ILE A 58 -11.25 14.46 2.13
C ILE A 58 -12.27 14.41 3.28
N GLN A 59 -11.81 14.55 4.53
CA GLN A 59 -12.68 14.52 5.71
C GLN A 59 -13.69 15.68 5.69
N GLU A 60 -13.26 16.90 5.34
CA GLU A 60 -14.13 18.07 5.20
C GLU A 60 -15.21 17.88 4.12
N LEU A 61 -14.82 17.47 2.91
CA LEU A 61 -15.75 17.26 1.79
C LEU A 61 -16.77 16.15 2.09
N THR A 62 -16.32 15.02 2.66
CA THR A 62 -17.19 13.88 2.97
C THR A 62 -18.11 14.13 4.17
N GLY A 63 -17.68 14.93 5.15
CA GLY A 63 -18.52 15.35 6.28
C GLY A 63 -19.79 16.10 5.84
N ASN A 64 -19.68 16.91 4.77
CA ASN A 64 -20.75 17.78 4.29
C ASN A 64 -21.86 17.07 3.49
N VAL A 65 -21.62 15.86 2.98
CA VAL A 65 -22.59 15.07 2.20
C VAL A 65 -23.14 13.88 2.99
N TYR A 66 -24.24 13.26 2.52
CA TYR A 66 -24.82 12.03 3.09
C TYR A 66 -24.90 12.06 4.64
N LYS A 67 -25.56 13.09 5.20
CA LYS A 67 -25.51 13.43 6.64
C LYS A 67 -26.21 12.42 7.60
N LYS A 68 -26.85 11.36 7.09
CA LYS A 68 -27.39 10.29 7.93
C LYS A 68 -26.24 9.43 8.48
N SER A 69 -26.26 9.12 9.78
CA SER A 69 -25.25 8.28 10.45
C SER A 69 -25.16 6.85 9.90
N THR A 70 -26.16 6.39 9.15
CA THR A 70 -26.18 5.08 8.49
C THR A 70 -25.22 4.95 7.30
N TYR A 71 -24.65 6.06 6.80
CA TYR A 71 -23.72 6.03 5.68
C TYR A 71 -22.28 6.15 6.19
N GLU A 72 -21.51 5.07 6.09
CA GLU A 72 -20.05 5.13 6.19
C GLU A 72 -19.52 6.03 5.07
N LYS A 73 -18.52 6.88 5.33
CA LYS A 73 -17.94 7.79 4.33
C LYS A 73 -16.60 8.31 4.82
N GLY A 74 -15.72 8.68 3.88
CA GLY A 74 -14.41 9.25 4.21
C GLY A 74 -13.33 8.80 3.25
N ILE A 75 -12.15 8.60 3.79
CA ILE A 75 -10.96 8.10 3.09
C ILE A 75 -11.18 6.64 2.66
N ALA A 76 -10.83 6.33 1.42
CA ALA A 76 -10.80 4.97 0.87
C ALA A 76 -9.38 4.46 0.62
N GLU A 77 -8.44 5.39 0.42
CA GLU A 77 -7.00 5.19 0.32
C GLU A 77 -6.39 6.50 0.83
N PRO A 78 -5.57 6.51 1.90
CA PRO A 78 -4.95 7.73 2.41
C PRO A 78 -4.07 8.44 1.38
N THR A 79 -3.81 9.72 1.58
CA THR A 79 -3.02 10.54 0.66
C THR A 79 -1.55 10.12 0.67
N GLN A 80 -1.10 9.43 -0.37
CA GLN A 80 0.28 8.98 -0.56
C GLN A 80 0.99 9.86 -1.60
N ILE A 81 2.25 10.22 -1.35
CA ILE A 81 3.07 11.00 -2.28
C ILE A 81 4.33 10.20 -2.62
N ASN A 82 4.29 9.45 -3.70
CA ASN A 82 5.35 8.52 -4.08
C ASN A 82 6.31 9.18 -5.09
N VAL A 83 7.58 9.34 -4.73
CA VAL A 83 8.59 10.04 -5.53
C VAL A 83 9.50 9.06 -6.27
N ASN A 84 9.85 9.37 -7.53
CA ASN A 84 10.84 8.66 -8.35
C ASN A 84 10.67 7.12 -8.38
N ASN A 85 11.57 6.36 -7.74
CA ASN A 85 11.56 4.89 -7.69
C ASN A 85 10.51 4.31 -6.71
N CYS A 86 9.82 5.13 -5.94
CA CYS A 86 8.76 4.70 -5.03
C CYS A 86 7.46 4.35 -5.78
N VAL A 87 6.91 3.16 -5.52
CA VAL A 87 5.78 2.56 -6.25
C VAL A 87 4.45 2.76 -5.52
N LYS A 88 4.43 2.68 -4.18
CA LYS A 88 3.28 2.97 -3.30
C LYS A 88 3.68 3.02 -1.82
N GLY A 89 2.77 3.51 -0.98
CA GLY A 89 2.78 3.37 0.47
C GLY A 89 3.43 4.52 1.23
N TYR A 90 4.09 5.47 0.55
CA TYR A 90 4.78 6.56 1.25
C TYR A 90 3.79 7.63 1.76
N THR A 91 3.48 7.53 3.06
CA THR A 91 2.55 8.41 3.81
C THR A 91 3.16 8.82 5.16
N PRO A 92 4.27 9.58 5.18
CA PRO A 92 4.90 9.99 6.44
C PRO A 92 3.95 10.84 7.31
N TYR A 93 4.08 10.70 8.63
CA TYR A 93 3.34 11.49 9.63
C TYR A 93 4.22 12.49 10.38
N ASP A 94 5.54 12.28 10.40
CA ASP A 94 6.52 13.17 11.00
C ASP A 94 7.16 14.03 9.91
N SER A 95 6.89 15.35 9.94
CA SER A 95 7.44 16.30 8.97
C SER A 95 8.96 16.45 9.06
N SER A 96 9.59 16.13 10.20
CA SER A 96 11.04 16.32 10.38
C SER A 96 11.90 15.26 9.67
N SER A 97 11.36 14.05 9.50
CA SER A 97 11.98 12.96 8.74
C SER A 97 11.35 12.71 7.36
N ALA A 98 10.27 13.43 7.02
CA ALA A 98 9.63 13.34 5.72
C ALA A 98 10.50 13.87 4.58
N TYR A 99 10.37 13.26 3.41
CA TYR A 99 11.03 13.73 2.20
C TYR A 99 10.55 15.14 1.82
N THR A 100 11.49 15.97 1.35
CA THR A 100 11.22 17.30 0.81
C THR A 100 11.45 17.27 -0.69
N LEU A 101 10.44 17.67 -1.47
CA LEU A 101 10.45 17.53 -2.93
C LEU A 101 11.60 18.30 -3.61
N GLN A 102 12.26 17.67 -4.58
CA GLN A 102 13.47 18.17 -5.26
C GLN A 102 13.21 18.49 -6.74
N PRO A 103 14.07 19.30 -7.38
CA PRO A 103 13.99 19.53 -8.82
C PRO A 103 14.13 18.23 -9.62
N SER A 104 13.34 18.09 -10.68
CA SER A 104 13.24 16.92 -11.57
C SER A 104 12.54 15.68 -10.99
N ASP A 105 11.97 15.74 -9.78
CA ASP A 105 11.21 14.62 -9.21
C ASP A 105 9.96 14.27 -10.02
N LEU A 106 9.72 12.97 -10.26
CA LEU A 106 8.42 12.44 -10.67
C LEU A 106 7.59 12.09 -9.43
N VAL A 107 6.68 13.00 -9.10
CA VAL A 107 5.79 12.94 -7.94
C VAL A 107 4.47 12.30 -8.33
N LYS A 108 4.07 11.23 -7.62
CA LYS A 108 2.83 10.48 -7.84
C LYS A 108 1.93 10.59 -6.61
N ILE A 109 0.79 11.24 -6.77
CA ILE A 109 -0.19 11.53 -5.72
C ILE A 109 -1.31 10.53 -5.83
N THR A 110 -1.39 9.57 -4.91
CA THR A 110 -2.48 8.61 -4.79
C THR A 110 -3.37 8.99 -3.63
N LEU A 111 -4.68 9.05 -3.84
CA LEU A 111 -5.68 9.14 -2.77
C LEU A 111 -7.02 8.56 -3.20
N GLY A 112 -7.86 8.23 -2.24
CA GLY A 112 -9.18 7.65 -2.49
C GLY A 112 -10.24 8.14 -1.54
N VAL A 113 -11.45 8.27 -2.06
CA VAL A 113 -12.65 8.67 -1.31
C VAL A 113 -13.71 7.58 -1.45
N GLN A 114 -14.45 7.30 -0.38
CA GLN A 114 -15.61 6.41 -0.41
C GLN A 114 -16.84 7.07 0.17
N ILE A 115 -17.98 6.74 -0.43
CA ILE A 115 -19.31 7.04 0.07
C ILE A 115 -20.07 5.72 0.17
N ASP A 116 -20.45 5.32 1.37
CA ASP A 116 -21.22 4.11 1.69
C ASP A 116 -20.60 2.81 1.13
N GLY A 117 -19.27 2.73 1.19
CA GLY A 117 -18.49 1.61 0.66
C GLY A 117 -18.19 1.66 -0.84
N TYR A 118 -18.77 2.60 -1.59
CA TYR A 118 -18.48 2.81 -3.01
C TYR A 118 -17.29 3.77 -3.14
N ALA A 119 -16.13 3.22 -3.47
CA ALA A 119 -14.87 3.93 -3.47
C ALA A 119 -14.42 4.37 -4.88
N ALA A 120 -13.75 5.50 -4.94
CA ALA A 120 -13.04 6.00 -6.11
C ALA A 120 -11.62 6.42 -5.70
N ILE A 121 -10.60 5.74 -6.24
CA ILE A 121 -9.18 6.05 -6.07
C ILE A 121 -8.68 6.77 -7.33
N SER A 122 -7.84 7.79 -7.13
CA SER A 122 -7.17 8.54 -8.19
C SER A 122 -5.68 8.60 -7.89
N THR A 123 -4.85 8.26 -8.88
CA THR A 123 -3.46 8.70 -8.93
C THR A 123 -3.30 9.81 -9.97
N GLN A 124 -2.76 10.94 -9.57
CA GLN A 124 -2.25 11.98 -10.48
C GLN A 124 -0.72 12.03 -10.37
N GLN A 125 -0.03 12.53 -11.39
CA GLN A 125 1.42 12.67 -11.35
C GLN A 125 1.90 13.96 -12.02
N THR A 126 2.96 14.54 -11.49
CA THR A 126 3.66 15.72 -12.04
C THR A 126 5.17 15.50 -12.04
N ILE A 127 5.88 16.19 -12.93
CA ILE A 127 7.32 16.33 -12.87
C ILE A 127 7.63 17.73 -12.36
N LEU A 128 8.50 17.85 -11.35
CA LEU A 128 9.00 19.14 -10.88
C LEU A 128 10.08 19.68 -11.82
N ALA A 129 9.68 19.97 -13.07
CA ALA A 129 10.58 20.27 -14.16
C ALA A 129 11.46 21.51 -13.84
N PRO A 130 12.80 21.40 -13.93
CA PRO A 130 13.68 22.55 -13.68
C PRO A 130 13.54 23.65 -14.75
N ASN A 131 13.10 23.28 -15.96
CA ASN A 131 12.71 24.21 -17.01
C ASN A 131 11.26 23.93 -17.46
N PRO A 132 10.27 24.74 -17.05
CA PRO A 132 8.87 24.59 -17.48
C PRO A 132 8.62 24.88 -18.97
N GLN A 133 9.60 25.40 -19.71
CA GLN A 133 9.46 25.74 -21.15
C GLN A 133 9.82 24.58 -22.09
N GLU A 134 10.28 23.44 -21.56
CA GLU A 134 10.68 22.28 -22.36
C GLU A 134 10.05 20.98 -21.82
N PRO A 135 9.69 20.02 -22.70
CA PRO A 135 9.18 18.73 -22.25
C PRO A 135 10.27 17.88 -21.61
N SER A 136 9.94 17.15 -20.54
CA SER A 136 10.83 16.12 -20.01
C SER A 136 11.00 14.97 -21.02
N THR A 137 12.20 14.41 -21.12
CA THR A 137 12.57 13.40 -22.12
C THR A 137 13.13 12.13 -21.45
N GLY A 138 13.48 11.12 -22.25
CA GLY A 138 14.13 9.90 -21.77
C GLY A 138 13.25 9.06 -20.84
N ALA A 139 13.85 8.50 -19.78
CA ALA A 139 13.19 7.55 -18.87
C ALA A 139 11.85 8.06 -18.33
N HIS A 140 11.78 9.31 -17.85
CA HIS A 140 10.55 9.97 -17.40
C HIS A 140 9.44 9.91 -18.45
N ALA A 141 9.74 10.34 -19.66
CA ALA A 141 8.77 10.39 -20.75
C ALA A 141 8.28 8.98 -21.12
N ASN A 142 9.18 8.01 -21.19
CA ASN A 142 8.86 6.65 -21.59
C ASN A 142 7.87 5.99 -20.60
N VAL A 143 8.11 6.08 -19.29
CA VAL A 143 7.20 5.50 -18.27
C VAL A 143 5.86 6.22 -18.19
N ILE A 144 5.83 7.54 -18.34
CA ILE A 144 4.59 8.34 -18.30
C ILE A 144 3.74 8.09 -19.54
N CYS A 145 4.34 8.07 -20.74
CA CYS A 145 3.63 7.73 -21.97
C CYS A 145 3.08 6.30 -21.92
N ALA A 146 3.89 5.32 -21.50
CA ALA A 146 3.44 3.93 -21.34
C ALA A 146 2.25 3.81 -20.37
N GLN A 147 2.35 4.43 -19.20
CA GLN A 147 1.26 4.47 -18.20
C GLN A 147 -0.01 5.07 -18.81
N HIS A 148 0.09 6.24 -19.42
CA HIS A 148 -1.05 6.94 -20.00
C HIS A 148 -1.74 6.09 -21.06
N PHE A 149 -1.00 5.59 -22.05
CA PHE A 149 -1.57 4.75 -23.09
C PHE A 149 -2.15 3.43 -22.57
N ALA A 150 -1.58 2.83 -21.52
CA ALA A 150 -2.13 1.62 -20.92
C ALA A 150 -3.50 1.87 -20.27
N VAL A 151 -3.65 2.96 -19.50
CA VAL A 151 -4.94 3.33 -18.92
C VAL A 151 -5.96 3.67 -20.01
N GLU A 152 -5.57 4.45 -21.02
CA GLU A 152 -6.43 4.81 -22.15
C GLU A 152 -6.88 3.57 -22.96
N ALA A 153 -6.00 2.60 -23.19
CA ALA A 153 -6.29 1.40 -23.96
C ALA A 153 -7.12 0.38 -23.17
N VAL A 154 -6.79 0.11 -21.90
CA VAL A 154 -7.57 -0.79 -21.04
C VAL A 154 -8.97 -0.23 -20.79
N MET A 155 -9.11 1.08 -20.55
CA MET A 155 -10.41 1.70 -20.36
C MET A 155 -11.29 1.62 -21.62
N ARG A 156 -10.72 1.83 -22.81
CA ARG A 156 -11.46 1.64 -24.08
C ARG A 156 -11.84 0.18 -24.29
N LEU A 157 -10.92 -0.75 -24.04
CA LEU A 157 -11.17 -2.19 -24.16
C LEU A 157 -12.32 -2.62 -23.22
N LEU A 158 -12.33 -2.21 -21.95
CA LEU A 158 -13.45 -2.46 -21.03
C LEU A 158 -14.78 -1.90 -21.56
N GLY A 159 -14.74 -0.78 -22.30
CA GLY A 159 -15.91 -0.18 -22.93
C GLY A 159 -16.46 -0.90 -24.16
N THR A 160 -15.73 -1.87 -24.71
CA THR A 160 -16.23 -2.75 -25.78
C THR A 160 -16.73 -4.10 -25.26
N CYS A 161 -17.03 -4.22 -23.95
CA CYS A 161 -17.57 -5.47 -23.44
C CYS A 161 -19.01 -5.69 -23.97
N ALA A 162 -19.17 -6.74 -24.76
CA ALA A 162 -20.45 -7.22 -25.25
C ALA A 162 -20.44 -8.76 -25.21
N PRO A 163 -21.61 -9.42 -25.15
CA PRO A 163 -21.69 -10.88 -25.21
C PRO A 163 -21.04 -11.49 -26.47
N GLN A 164 -20.95 -10.73 -27.56
CA GLN A 164 -20.38 -11.12 -28.85
C GLN A 164 -18.90 -10.71 -29.01
N THR A 165 -18.37 -9.88 -28.13
CA THR A 165 -16.96 -9.47 -28.10
C THR A 165 -16.46 -9.43 -26.65
N PRO A 166 -16.29 -10.60 -26.00
CA PRO A 166 -15.92 -10.68 -24.59
C PRO A 166 -14.56 -10.04 -24.34
N VAL A 167 -14.48 -9.22 -23.28
CA VAL A 167 -13.22 -8.63 -22.80
C VAL A 167 -12.65 -9.55 -21.74
N THR A 168 -11.66 -10.35 -22.16
CA THR A 168 -11.02 -11.40 -21.35
C THR A 168 -9.75 -10.89 -20.67
N PRO A 169 -9.27 -11.59 -19.60
CA PRO A 169 -7.98 -11.32 -18.97
C PRO A 169 -6.82 -11.25 -19.98
N TYR A 170 -6.80 -12.17 -20.95
CA TYR A 170 -5.79 -12.24 -22.00
C TYR A 170 -5.74 -10.96 -22.85
N LYS A 171 -6.90 -10.46 -23.33
CA LYS A 171 -6.95 -9.22 -24.14
C LYS A 171 -6.42 -8.02 -23.36
N ILE A 172 -6.76 -7.91 -22.06
CA ILE A 172 -6.22 -6.86 -21.18
C ILE A 172 -4.70 -7.01 -21.05
N ARG A 173 -4.22 -8.23 -20.78
CA ARG A 173 -2.80 -8.56 -20.62
C ARG A 173 -1.99 -8.17 -21.86
N THR A 174 -2.38 -8.68 -23.03
CA THR A 174 -1.70 -8.46 -24.32
C THR A 174 -1.55 -6.98 -24.66
N VAL A 175 -2.59 -6.17 -24.39
CA VAL A 175 -2.56 -4.72 -24.66
C VAL A 175 -1.54 -4.01 -23.77
N VAL A 176 -1.50 -4.29 -22.47
CA VAL A 176 -0.55 -3.65 -21.54
C VAL A 176 0.89 -4.09 -21.83
N GLU A 177 1.09 -5.35 -22.20
CA GLU A 177 2.42 -5.91 -22.51
C GLU A 177 2.98 -5.45 -23.87
N ASP A 178 2.14 -5.23 -24.90
CA ASP A 178 2.57 -4.55 -26.14
C ASP A 178 3.02 -3.11 -25.82
N ILE A 179 2.27 -2.36 -25.01
CA ILE A 179 2.65 -0.99 -24.61
C ILE A 179 3.98 -0.98 -23.85
N ALA A 180 4.17 -1.89 -22.89
CA ALA A 180 5.42 -2.05 -22.15
C ALA A 180 6.62 -2.23 -23.11
N LYS A 181 6.45 -3.12 -24.09
CA LYS A 181 7.44 -3.45 -25.11
C LYS A 181 7.74 -2.28 -26.05
N ARG A 182 6.72 -1.48 -26.45
CA ARG A 182 6.89 -0.32 -27.34
C ARG A 182 7.72 0.79 -26.69
N PHE A 183 7.40 1.15 -25.45
CA PHE A 183 8.10 2.20 -24.70
C PHE A 183 9.39 1.72 -24.01
N ARG A 184 9.74 0.43 -24.14
CA ARG A 184 10.91 -0.22 -23.53
C ARG A 184 10.93 -0.08 -21.99
N VAL A 185 9.78 -0.21 -21.36
CA VAL A 185 9.59 -0.17 -19.90
C VAL A 185 9.22 -1.54 -19.37
N GLN A 186 9.30 -1.74 -18.05
CA GLN A 186 8.88 -2.97 -17.37
C GLN A 186 7.59 -2.74 -16.60
N ILE A 187 6.68 -3.70 -16.61
CA ILE A 187 5.49 -3.67 -15.74
C ILE A 187 5.98 -3.99 -14.32
N CYS A 188 5.60 -3.17 -13.34
CA CYS A 188 5.97 -3.36 -11.94
C CYS A 188 5.13 -4.45 -11.30
N ASP A 189 5.76 -5.28 -10.47
CA ASP A 189 5.05 -6.29 -9.65
C ASP A 189 4.02 -5.63 -8.72
N GLY A 190 2.86 -6.27 -8.62
CA GLY A 190 1.68 -5.73 -7.94
C GLY A 190 0.82 -4.78 -8.78
N SER A 191 1.13 -4.59 -10.07
CA SER A 191 0.19 -3.97 -11.02
C SER A 191 -1.02 -4.89 -11.23
N ARG A 192 -2.21 -4.32 -11.43
CA ARG A 192 -3.46 -5.07 -11.57
C ARG A 192 -4.60 -4.29 -12.24
N VAL A 193 -5.48 -5.00 -12.92
CA VAL A 193 -6.79 -4.49 -13.35
C VAL A 193 -7.85 -5.36 -12.67
N ARG A 194 -8.65 -4.79 -11.78
CA ARG A 194 -9.62 -5.56 -10.97
C ARG A 194 -11.00 -4.94 -10.99
N ARG A 195 -12.04 -5.75 -10.82
CA ARG A 195 -13.39 -5.27 -10.52
C ARG A 195 -13.48 -4.75 -9.08
N ASN A 196 -14.14 -3.63 -8.90
CA ASN A 196 -14.49 -3.07 -7.59
C ASN A 196 -15.93 -3.44 -7.23
N ARG A 197 -16.13 -3.74 -5.94
CA ARG A 197 -17.44 -3.93 -5.31
C ARG A 197 -17.50 -3.06 -4.04
N ARG A 198 -18.72 -2.79 -3.54
CA ARG A 198 -18.94 -2.05 -2.29
C ARG A 198 -18.15 -2.69 -1.14
N PHE A 199 -17.40 -1.89 -0.38
CA PHE A 199 -16.50 -2.29 0.72
C PHE A 199 -15.29 -3.19 0.35
N LEU A 200 -15.21 -3.73 -0.87
CA LEU A 200 -14.10 -4.58 -1.35
C LEU A 200 -12.90 -3.78 -1.92
N VAL A 201 -12.91 -2.44 -1.79
CA VAL A 201 -11.79 -1.62 -2.27
C VAL A 201 -10.69 -1.46 -1.22
N GLY A 202 -11.02 -1.42 0.07
CA GLY A 202 -10.09 -1.15 1.16
C GLY A 202 -9.45 -2.37 1.84
N GLN A 203 -9.97 -3.56 1.55
CA GLN A 203 -9.52 -4.82 2.14
C GLN A 203 -8.10 -5.20 1.67
N SER A 204 -7.32 -5.79 2.57
CA SER A 204 -6.01 -6.37 2.29
C SER A 204 -6.15 -7.58 1.36
N GLY A 205 -5.10 -7.89 0.59
CA GLY A 205 -5.16 -8.93 -0.45
C GLY A 205 -5.52 -10.34 0.05
N ASN A 206 -5.39 -10.60 1.35
CA ASN A 206 -5.71 -11.87 1.98
C ASN A 206 -7.18 -12.00 2.40
N VAL A 207 -7.96 -10.91 2.39
CA VAL A 207 -9.38 -10.86 2.84
C VAL A 207 -10.35 -11.02 1.67
N ASP A 208 -9.85 -11.27 0.45
CA ASP A 208 -10.63 -11.67 -0.73
C ASP A 208 -11.10 -13.15 -0.61
N THR A 209 -11.43 -13.61 0.62
CA THR A 209 -11.75 -15.00 1.02
C THR A 209 -13.11 -15.50 0.51
N SER A 210 -13.57 -14.96 -0.62
CA SER A 210 -14.65 -15.53 -1.42
C SER A 210 -14.28 -15.34 -2.89
N GLU A 211 -13.52 -16.31 -3.43
CA GLU A 211 -13.08 -16.33 -4.83
C GLU A 211 -14.25 -16.32 -5.83
N MET A 212 -15.46 -16.63 -5.35
CA MET A 212 -16.73 -16.58 -6.09
C MET A 212 -17.00 -15.19 -6.72
N GLY A 213 -16.49 -15.04 -7.95
CA GLY A 213 -16.56 -13.83 -8.76
C GLY A 213 -15.34 -12.90 -8.68
N ARG A 214 -14.18 -13.34 -8.21
CA ARG A 214 -12.95 -12.52 -8.21
C ARG A 214 -12.49 -12.25 -9.65
N LYS A 215 -12.78 -11.05 -10.18
CA LYS A 215 -12.36 -10.63 -11.54
C LYS A 215 -11.12 -9.73 -11.45
N VAL A 216 -9.93 -10.30 -11.64
CA VAL A 216 -8.64 -9.61 -11.58
C VAL A 216 -7.67 -10.09 -12.65
N VAL A 217 -6.86 -9.17 -13.18
CA VAL A 217 -5.65 -9.41 -14.00
C VAL A 217 -4.49 -8.81 -13.23
N SER A 218 -3.42 -9.58 -12.96
CA SER A 218 -2.27 -9.15 -12.14
C SER A 218 -0.93 -9.34 -12.86
N TRP A 219 0.09 -8.57 -12.44
CA TRP A 219 1.49 -8.73 -12.86
C TRP A 219 2.40 -8.81 -11.62
N PRO A 220 3.24 -9.86 -11.46
CA PRO A 220 3.17 -11.12 -12.20
C PRO A 220 1.77 -11.74 -12.10
N ALA A 221 1.46 -12.71 -12.96
CA ALA A 221 0.23 -13.48 -12.74
C ALA A 221 0.30 -14.10 -11.34
N GLU A 222 -0.68 -13.79 -10.49
CA GLU A 222 -1.10 -14.76 -9.47
C GLU A 222 -1.42 -16.05 -10.24
N GLU A 223 -0.99 -17.20 -9.72
CA GLU A 223 -0.86 -18.48 -10.46
C GLU A 223 -1.95 -18.63 -11.52
N LEU A 224 -1.52 -18.65 -12.78
CA LEU A 224 -2.39 -19.06 -13.87
C LEU A 224 -2.77 -20.51 -13.57
N GLU A 225 -3.99 -20.69 -13.07
CA GLU A 225 -4.78 -21.87 -13.37
C GLU A 225 -4.57 -22.17 -14.85
N LEU A 226 -3.91 -23.30 -15.11
CA LEU A 226 -3.52 -23.77 -16.43
C LEU A 226 -2.49 -22.86 -17.12
N ALA A 227 -1.24 -23.32 -17.06
CA ALA A 227 -0.37 -23.15 -18.21
C ALA A 227 -1.07 -23.73 -19.47
N ASP A 228 -1.05 -22.97 -20.56
CA ASP A 228 -1.16 -23.49 -21.94
C ASP A 228 -2.51 -24.06 -22.47
N GLU A 229 -3.66 -23.36 -22.32
CA GLU A 229 -4.81 -23.57 -23.26
C GLU A 229 -5.31 -22.31 -24.02
N ALA A 230 -4.68 -21.13 -23.86
CA ALA A 230 -5.01 -19.93 -24.67
C ALA A 230 -3.87 -19.46 -25.59
N LYS A 231 -3.45 -20.34 -26.52
CA LYS A 231 -2.38 -20.05 -27.51
C LYS A 231 -2.86 -19.35 -28.80
N SER A 232 -4.14 -19.00 -28.91
CA SER A 232 -4.68 -18.23 -30.04
C SER A 232 -5.55 -17.07 -29.55
N ILE A 233 -5.69 -16.03 -30.39
CA ILE A 233 -6.55 -14.86 -30.12
C ILE A 233 -8.04 -15.23 -30.27
N ASP A 234 -8.32 -16.36 -30.94
CA ASP A 234 -9.64 -16.72 -31.45
C ASP A 234 -10.38 -17.75 -30.57
N ASP A 235 -9.70 -18.40 -29.61
CA ASP A 235 -10.35 -19.31 -28.67
C ASP A 235 -10.91 -18.57 -27.45
N GLU A 236 -11.97 -17.79 -27.71
CA GLU A 236 -12.68 -17.03 -26.67
C GLU A 236 -13.46 -17.91 -25.68
N SER A 237 -13.45 -19.24 -25.86
CA SER A 237 -14.36 -20.18 -25.19
C SER A 237 -13.95 -20.59 -23.78
N GLN A 238 -12.70 -20.34 -23.38
CA GLN A 238 -12.13 -20.83 -22.11
C GLN A 238 -11.83 -19.75 -21.05
N ALA A 239 -12.15 -18.47 -21.29
CA ALA A 239 -11.84 -17.42 -20.32
C ALA A 239 -12.71 -17.55 -19.05
N ALA A 240 -12.08 -17.77 -17.89
CA ALA A 240 -12.74 -17.92 -16.58
C ALA A 240 -13.75 -16.79 -16.24
N TRP A 241 -13.51 -15.58 -16.74
CA TRP A 241 -14.48 -14.49 -16.71
C TRP A 241 -14.28 -13.49 -17.85
N PHE A 242 -15.33 -12.69 -18.12
CA PHE A 242 -15.28 -11.52 -18.99
C PHE A 242 -15.86 -10.28 -18.28
N ALA A 243 -15.45 -9.08 -18.69
CA ALA A 243 -16.01 -7.83 -18.16
C ALA A 243 -17.46 -7.64 -18.63
N GLN A 244 -18.31 -7.06 -17.77
CA GLN A 244 -19.75 -6.90 -18.01
C GLN A 244 -20.22 -5.45 -17.80
N GLU A 245 -21.37 -5.13 -18.40
CA GLU A 245 -22.05 -3.85 -18.18
C GLU A 245 -22.44 -3.65 -16.71
N GLY A 246 -22.40 -2.41 -16.24
CA GLY A 246 -22.68 -2.04 -14.85
C GLY A 246 -21.51 -2.24 -13.88
N GLU A 247 -20.44 -2.94 -14.29
CA GLU A 247 -19.29 -3.21 -13.42
C GLU A 247 -18.38 -1.99 -13.24
N CYS A 248 -17.94 -1.75 -11.99
CA CYS A 248 -16.90 -0.79 -11.66
C CYS A 248 -15.53 -1.49 -11.65
N TRP A 249 -14.49 -0.82 -12.15
CA TRP A 249 -13.14 -1.35 -12.29
C TRP A 249 -12.09 -0.38 -11.74
N MET A 250 -11.04 -0.93 -11.14
CA MET A 250 -9.80 -0.22 -10.85
C MET A 250 -8.75 -0.66 -11.87
N ILE A 251 -8.21 0.31 -12.61
CA ILE A 251 -7.03 0.13 -13.45
C ILE A 251 -5.84 0.64 -12.63
N ASP A 252 -4.98 -0.25 -12.14
CA ASP A 252 -3.85 0.02 -11.24
C ASP A 252 -2.54 -0.46 -11.89
N ILE A 253 -1.99 0.36 -12.80
CA ILE A 253 -0.83 -0.04 -13.64
C ILE A 253 0.38 0.83 -13.27
N ALA A 254 1.50 0.18 -12.98
CA ALA A 254 2.79 0.81 -12.74
C ALA A 254 3.84 0.33 -13.75
N PHE A 255 4.62 1.28 -14.28
CA PHE A 255 5.73 1.04 -15.20
C PHE A 255 7.03 1.56 -14.63
N SER A 256 8.05 0.72 -14.69
CA SER A 256 9.42 0.97 -14.28
C SER A 256 10.30 1.25 -15.51
N SER A 257 11.21 2.21 -15.38
CA SER A 257 12.26 2.48 -16.38
C SER A 257 13.45 1.52 -16.27
N ALA A 258 13.36 0.43 -15.51
CA ALA A 258 14.39 -0.59 -15.43
C ALA A 258 14.63 -1.27 -16.78
N GLU A 259 15.85 -1.75 -16.99
CA GLU A 259 16.17 -2.58 -18.14
C GLU A 259 15.38 -3.90 -18.11
N LYS A 260 15.23 -4.54 -19.27
CA LYS A 260 14.45 -5.77 -19.42
C LYS A 260 14.91 -6.86 -18.43
N GLY A 261 13.98 -7.35 -17.61
CA GLY A 261 14.25 -8.38 -16.59
C GLY A 261 15.01 -7.88 -15.35
N LYS A 262 15.21 -6.58 -15.16
CA LYS A 262 15.88 -5.99 -13.99
C LYS A 262 14.96 -5.18 -13.07
N SER A 263 13.66 -5.12 -13.37
CA SER A 263 12.64 -4.55 -12.48
C SER A 263 12.49 -5.43 -11.25
N VAL A 264 12.71 -4.88 -10.05
CA VAL A 264 12.61 -5.62 -8.78
C VAL A 264 11.96 -4.72 -7.73
N VAL A 265 10.65 -4.85 -7.59
CA VAL A 265 9.87 -4.12 -6.59
C VAL A 265 9.99 -4.83 -5.24
N ARG A 266 10.41 -4.11 -4.21
CA ARG A 266 10.60 -4.65 -2.85
C ARG A 266 10.14 -3.67 -1.78
N ARG A 267 9.97 -4.16 -0.55
CA ARG A 267 9.83 -3.31 0.64
C ARG A 267 11.05 -2.40 0.77
N HIS A 268 10.85 -1.13 1.12
CA HIS A 268 11.94 -0.24 1.52
C HIS A 268 12.57 -0.75 2.82
N ALA A 269 13.90 -0.77 2.92
CA ALA A 269 14.59 -1.34 4.09
C ALA A 269 14.28 -0.56 5.39
N ASP A 270 14.41 0.76 5.35
CA ASP A 270 14.39 1.60 6.56
C ASP A 270 13.04 2.25 6.89
N LEU A 271 12.08 2.24 5.94
CA LEU A 271 10.79 2.91 6.09
C LEU A 271 9.74 1.91 6.59
N LYS A 272 9.25 2.14 7.82
CA LYS A 272 8.16 1.36 8.40
C LYS A 272 6.82 1.74 7.75
N ALA A 273 5.92 0.76 7.64
CA ALA A 273 4.54 1.00 7.27
C ALA A 273 3.90 2.06 8.20
N THR A 274 3.12 2.97 7.60
CA THR A 274 2.39 4.06 8.27
C THR A 274 0.90 4.04 7.95
N VAL A 275 0.47 3.12 7.07
CA VAL A 275 -0.91 2.87 6.69
C VAL A 275 -1.23 1.42 7.03
N TYR A 276 -2.40 1.17 7.57
CA TYR A 276 -2.85 -0.16 7.99
C TYR A 276 -4.28 -0.40 7.52
N THR A 277 -4.57 -1.64 7.13
CA THR A 277 -5.94 -2.13 6.94
C THR A 277 -6.28 -3.06 8.10
N ARG A 278 -7.49 -2.97 8.64
CA ARG A 278 -7.97 -3.95 9.61
C ARG A 278 -8.39 -5.24 8.93
N ASP A 279 -7.85 -6.37 9.39
CA ASP A 279 -8.43 -7.66 9.08
C ASP A 279 -9.65 -7.87 9.99
N VAL A 280 -10.81 -8.15 9.39
CA VAL A 280 -12.07 -8.39 10.10
C VAL A 280 -12.34 -9.87 10.35
N SER A 281 -11.60 -10.76 9.68
CA SER A 281 -11.70 -12.21 9.86
C SER A 281 -10.89 -12.69 11.07
N MET A 282 -9.80 -11.99 11.40
CA MET A 282 -8.95 -12.31 12.53
C MET A 282 -9.58 -11.87 13.86
N VAL A 283 -9.49 -12.74 14.87
CA VAL A 283 -9.95 -12.48 16.25
C VAL A 283 -8.86 -12.94 17.22
N TYR A 284 -8.40 -12.02 18.08
CA TYR A 284 -7.37 -12.30 19.07
C TYR A 284 -7.65 -11.56 20.39
N ASN A 285 -7.30 -12.20 21.52
CA ASN A 285 -7.48 -11.63 22.86
C ASN A 285 -6.24 -10.81 23.25
N LEU A 286 -6.29 -9.50 22.94
CA LEU A 286 -5.19 -8.56 23.15
C LEU A 286 -4.74 -8.47 24.61
N LYS A 287 -3.44 -8.69 24.86
CA LYS A 287 -2.77 -8.65 26.16
C LYS A 287 -2.44 -7.21 26.59
N LEU A 288 -1.94 -6.32 25.72
CA LEU A 288 -1.61 -4.95 26.12
C LEU A 288 -2.86 -4.06 26.21
N LYS A 289 -2.92 -3.21 27.25
CA LYS A 289 -3.95 -2.17 27.35
C LYS A 289 -3.90 -1.22 26.15
N ALA A 290 -2.71 -0.78 25.75
CA ALA A 290 -2.55 0.13 24.61
C ALA A 290 -3.09 -0.47 23.29
N ALA A 291 -2.96 -1.79 23.08
CA ALA A 291 -3.53 -2.45 21.91
C ALA A 291 -5.06 -2.55 22.00
N ARG A 292 -5.62 -2.87 23.17
CA ARG A 292 -7.08 -2.84 23.40
C ARG A 292 -7.65 -1.44 23.16
N ASP A 293 -7.00 -0.40 23.65
CA ASP A 293 -7.42 1.00 23.48
C ASP A 293 -7.38 1.40 21.98
N VAL A 294 -6.29 1.10 21.24
CA VAL A 294 -6.20 1.31 19.78
C VAL A 294 -7.29 0.52 19.03
N PHE A 295 -7.50 -0.74 19.39
CA PHE A 295 -8.48 -1.61 18.73
C PHE A 295 -9.92 -1.16 19.00
N ALA A 296 -10.22 -0.64 20.18
CA ALA A 296 -11.53 -0.08 20.50
C ALA A 296 -11.87 1.12 19.59
N CYS A 297 -10.93 2.04 19.35
CA CYS A 297 -11.09 3.13 18.39
C CYS A 297 -11.37 2.60 16.97
N LEU A 298 -10.68 1.55 16.53
CA LEU A 298 -10.89 0.89 15.23
C LEU A 298 -12.19 0.07 15.14
N GLN A 299 -12.71 -0.42 16.26
CA GLN A 299 -14.02 -1.04 16.34
C GLN A 299 -15.15 0.00 16.27
N ALA A 300 -14.92 1.21 16.80
CA ALA A 300 -15.90 2.30 16.75
C ALA A 300 -16.17 2.82 15.32
N THR A 301 -15.14 2.83 14.45
CA THR A 301 -15.32 3.25 13.04
C THR A 301 -15.99 2.19 12.17
N GLN A 302 -15.87 0.90 12.53
CA GLN A 302 -16.37 -0.27 11.77
C GLN A 302 -15.88 -0.35 10.31
N SER A 303 -14.90 0.47 9.92
CA SER A 303 -14.46 0.60 8.54
C SER A 303 -13.54 -0.56 8.13
N VAL A 304 -13.56 -0.88 6.84
CA VAL A 304 -12.65 -1.83 6.19
C VAL A 304 -11.66 -1.13 5.25
N PHE A 305 -11.64 0.21 5.26
CA PHE A 305 -10.71 1.00 4.47
C PHE A 305 -9.38 1.24 5.20
N PRO A 306 -8.26 1.46 4.48
CA PRO A 306 -6.97 1.72 5.10
C PRO A 306 -6.99 3.08 5.79
N PHE A 307 -6.31 3.16 6.93
CA PHE A 307 -6.20 4.36 7.76
C PHE A 307 -4.73 4.61 8.12
N THR A 308 -4.39 5.85 8.47
CA THR A 308 -3.00 6.22 8.78
C THR A 308 -2.67 6.08 10.27
N PHE A 309 -1.39 5.92 10.58
CA PHE A 309 -0.87 6.03 11.94
C PHE A 309 -1.13 7.42 12.55
N ARG A 310 -1.19 8.47 11.71
CA ARG A 310 -1.59 9.84 12.12
C ARG A 310 -3.03 9.86 12.64
N ASP A 311 -3.96 9.20 11.95
CA ASP A 311 -5.36 9.09 12.39
C ASP A 311 -5.48 8.33 13.72
N LEU A 312 -4.70 7.26 13.92
CA LEU A 312 -4.63 6.55 15.20
C LEU A 312 -4.12 7.44 16.34
N MET A 313 -3.06 8.22 16.11
CA MET A 313 -2.54 9.14 17.13
C MET A 313 -3.56 10.22 17.48
N ALA A 314 -4.27 10.75 16.49
CA ALA A 314 -5.31 11.77 16.69
C ALA A 314 -6.55 11.25 17.43
N THR A 315 -6.85 9.95 17.34
CA THR A 315 -8.08 9.35 17.90
C THR A 315 -7.91 8.59 19.21
N THR A 316 -6.69 8.21 19.59
CA THR A 316 -6.46 7.31 20.75
C THR A 316 -6.03 8.02 22.04
N GLU A 317 -5.61 9.28 22.00
CA GLU A 317 -5.05 10.05 23.15
C GLU A 317 -3.82 9.41 23.85
N LEU A 318 -3.38 8.23 23.42
CA LEU A 318 -2.34 7.42 24.07
C LEU A 318 -0.92 8.02 23.97
N GLY A 319 -0.69 8.90 22.99
CA GLY A 319 0.64 9.39 22.61
C GLY A 319 1.44 8.38 21.80
N GLU A 320 2.31 8.90 20.93
CA GLU A 320 3.00 8.16 19.87
C GLU A 320 3.60 6.82 20.30
N ALA A 321 4.37 6.78 21.39
CA ALA A 321 5.06 5.57 21.85
C ALA A 321 4.09 4.46 22.25
N ARG A 322 2.95 4.79 22.88
CA ARG A 322 1.93 3.81 23.28
C ARG A 322 1.09 3.37 22.08
N THR A 323 0.74 4.28 21.18
CA THR A 323 0.08 3.93 19.91
C THR A 323 0.96 2.99 19.08
N LYS A 324 2.29 3.21 19.01
CA LYS A 324 3.25 2.30 18.37
C LYS A 324 3.23 0.90 19.00
N MET A 325 3.28 0.80 20.34
CA MET A 325 3.20 -0.50 21.03
C MET A 325 1.87 -1.22 20.78
N GLY A 326 0.74 -0.49 20.81
CA GLY A 326 -0.57 -1.06 20.53
C GLY A 326 -0.71 -1.58 19.11
N VAL A 327 -0.23 -0.81 18.12
CA VAL A 327 -0.19 -1.23 16.71
C VAL A 327 0.74 -2.43 16.50
N GLN A 328 1.87 -2.50 17.21
CA GLN A 328 2.81 -3.61 17.10
C GLN A 328 2.15 -4.95 17.48
N GLU A 329 1.44 -5.02 18.61
CA GLU A 329 0.69 -6.23 18.99
C GLU A 329 -0.39 -6.59 17.96
N LEU A 330 -1.14 -5.58 17.49
CA LEU A 330 -2.19 -5.77 16.49
C LEU A 330 -1.67 -6.31 15.15
N VAL A 331 -0.47 -5.89 14.72
CA VAL A 331 0.20 -6.41 13.52
C VAL A 331 0.76 -7.82 13.76
N THR A 332 1.41 -8.05 14.90
CA THR A 332 1.93 -9.38 15.28
C THR A 332 0.82 -10.46 15.29
N HIS A 333 -0.37 -10.12 15.77
CA HIS A 333 -1.53 -11.02 15.78
C HIS A 333 -2.48 -10.87 14.57
N GLN A 334 -2.00 -10.25 13.48
CA GLN A 334 -2.69 -10.15 12.17
C GLN A 334 -4.07 -9.46 12.19
N LEU A 335 -4.43 -8.79 13.29
CA LEU A 335 -5.62 -7.92 13.36
C LEU A 335 -5.46 -6.68 12.49
N LEU A 336 -4.22 -6.23 12.26
CA LEU A 336 -3.86 -5.19 11.30
C LEU A 336 -2.86 -5.70 10.27
N VAL A 337 -3.17 -5.47 9.00
CA VAL A 337 -2.26 -5.72 7.88
C VAL A 337 -1.54 -4.41 7.52
N PRO A 338 -0.20 -4.34 7.64
CA PRO A 338 0.56 -3.15 7.28
C PRO A 338 0.62 -2.97 5.76
N GLN A 339 0.38 -1.75 5.28
CA GLN A 339 0.70 -1.36 3.91
C GLN A 339 2.13 -0.84 3.84
N GLU A 340 3.02 -1.70 3.36
CA GLU A 340 4.44 -1.44 3.25
C GLU A 340 4.79 -0.44 2.14
N VAL A 341 5.85 0.35 2.37
CA VAL A 341 6.41 1.23 1.33
C VAL A 341 7.15 0.37 0.31
N MET A 342 6.65 0.34 -0.93
CA MET A 342 7.21 -0.48 -2.01
C MET A 342 8.03 0.40 -2.95
N VAL A 343 9.27 0.00 -3.23
CA VAL A 343 10.22 0.73 -4.07
C VAL A 343 10.91 -0.20 -5.07
N GLU A 344 11.27 0.35 -6.22
CA GLU A 344 12.22 -0.30 -7.13
C GLU A 344 13.61 -0.37 -6.49
N LYS A 345 14.30 -1.52 -6.66
CA LYS A 345 15.59 -1.80 -6.02
C LYS A 345 16.67 -0.77 -6.37
N SER A 346 16.64 -0.23 -7.58
CA SER A 346 17.58 0.77 -8.07
C SER A 346 17.01 2.18 -7.92
N GLN A 347 17.70 3.05 -7.19
CA GLN A 347 17.34 4.48 -7.08
C GLN A 347 17.48 5.26 -8.40
N LYS A 348 18.20 4.72 -9.39
CA LYS A 348 18.34 5.33 -10.73
C LYS A 348 17.13 5.06 -11.64
N VAL A 349 16.24 4.16 -11.24
CA VAL A 349 15.03 3.81 -11.98
C VAL A 349 13.91 4.76 -11.59
N VAL A 350 13.11 5.17 -12.57
CA VAL A 350 11.92 5.99 -12.34
C VAL A 350 10.69 5.12 -12.55
N VAL A 351 9.71 5.25 -11.65
CA VAL A 351 8.42 4.56 -11.75
C VAL A 351 7.32 5.57 -12.01
N SER A 352 6.48 5.30 -13.02
CA SER A 352 5.19 5.93 -13.23
C SER A 352 4.07 4.96 -12.82
N ARG A 353 3.00 5.47 -12.22
CA ARG A 353 1.83 4.65 -11.82
C ARG A 353 0.56 5.44 -12.02
N ALA A 354 -0.52 4.74 -12.38
CA ALA A 354 -1.86 5.26 -12.18
C ALA A 354 -2.81 4.22 -11.59
N GLN A 355 -3.55 4.64 -10.56
CA GLN A 355 -4.80 4.04 -10.11
C GLN A 355 -5.95 4.91 -10.62
N THR A 356 -6.76 4.34 -11.50
CA THR A 356 -7.91 5.03 -12.11
C THR A 356 -9.14 4.16 -11.96
N THR A 357 -10.19 4.74 -11.37
CA THR A 357 -11.49 4.11 -11.20
C THR A 357 -12.34 4.41 -12.44
N VAL A 358 -12.92 3.38 -13.04
CA VAL A 358 -13.82 3.48 -14.20
C VAL A 358 -15.08 2.66 -13.95
N LEU A 359 -16.14 3.00 -14.66
CA LEU A 359 -17.42 2.30 -14.61
C LEU A 359 -17.89 2.03 -16.03
N VAL A 360 -18.09 0.75 -16.37
CA VAL A 360 -18.66 0.39 -17.66
C VAL A 360 -20.16 0.58 -17.56
N VAL A 361 -20.70 1.57 -18.27
CA VAL A 361 -22.13 1.91 -18.15
C VAL A 361 -22.96 0.96 -19.01
N LYS A 362 -22.47 0.70 -20.22
CA LYS A 362 -23.01 -0.22 -21.23
C LYS A 362 -22.00 -0.36 -22.38
N GLU A 363 -22.25 -1.25 -23.33
CA GLU A 363 -21.49 -1.37 -24.57
C GLU A 363 -21.33 0.01 -25.24
N GLY A 364 -20.08 0.36 -25.58
CA GLY A 364 -19.72 1.62 -26.21
C GLY A 364 -19.79 2.84 -25.29
N GLU A 365 -20.07 2.72 -23.98
CA GLU A 365 -20.07 3.85 -23.04
C GLU A 365 -19.38 3.54 -21.70
N VAL A 366 -18.27 4.24 -21.44
CA VAL A 366 -17.53 4.18 -20.16
C VAL A 366 -17.62 5.51 -19.45
N LEU A 367 -17.90 5.46 -18.15
CA LEU A 367 -17.74 6.59 -17.25
C LEU A 367 -16.38 6.49 -16.55
N ARG A 368 -15.45 7.33 -16.96
CA ARG A 368 -14.23 7.61 -16.20
C ARG A 368 -14.61 8.36 -14.93
N LEU A 369 -14.41 7.72 -13.78
CA LEU A 369 -14.68 8.33 -12.49
C LEU A 369 -13.50 9.23 -12.08
N THR A 370 -12.27 8.70 -12.12
CA THR A 370 -11.06 9.47 -11.76
C THR A 370 -10.07 9.61 -12.91
N GLY A 371 -9.07 10.51 -12.80
CA GLY A 371 -7.99 10.63 -13.78
C GLY A 371 -8.38 11.22 -15.16
N GLY A 372 -9.42 12.06 -15.22
CA GLY A 372 -9.93 12.65 -16.47
C GLY A 372 -9.24 13.94 -16.93
N SER A 373 -9.81 14.62 -17.93
CA SER A 373 -9.29 15.85 -18.56
C SER A 373 -9.00 17.04 -17.63
N GLY A 374 -9.53 17.05 -16.40
CA GLY A 374 -9.16 17.99 -15.34
C GLY A 374 -7.78 17.73 -14.71
N CYS A 375 -7.16 16.58 -14.99
CA CYS A 375 -5.83 16.20 -14.52
C CYS A 375 -4.78 16.63 -15.55
N THR A 376 -3.90 17.56 -15.18
CA THR A 376 -2.78 17.96 -16.04
C THR A 376 -1.76 16.82 -16.12
N THR A 377 -1.58 16.23 -17.31
CA THR A 377 -0.50 15.28 -17.54
C THR A 377 0.85 16.01 -17.60
N PRO A 378 1.95 15.39 -17.12
CA PRO A 378 3.28 15.99 -17.23
C PRO A 378 3.64 16.24 -18.70
N TRP A 379 4.24 17.39 -19.02
CA TRP A 379 4.69 17.66 -20.38
C TRP A 379 5.94 16.84 -20.69
N VAL A 380 5.75 15.80 -21.51
CA VAL A 380 6.78 14.82 -21.85
C VAL A 380 6.93 14.63 -23.35
N LYS A 381 8.13 14.24 -23.77
CA LYS A 381 8.46 13.85 -25.14
C LYS A 381 9.27 12.55 -25.13
N SER A 382 8.56 11.44 -25.35
CA SER A 382 9.14 10.11 -25.53
C SER A 382 9.83 10.02 -26.89
N GLU A 383 10.90 9.23 -26.98
CA GLU A 383 11.52 8.83 -28.26
C GLU A 383 10.79 7.63 -28.91
N PHE A 384 9.96 6.93 -28.14
CA PHE A 384 9.14 5.81 -28.58
C PHE A 384 7.66 6.20 -28.74
N ASP A 385 6.97 5.48 -29.62
CA ASP A 385 5.54 5.54 -29.84
C ASP A 385 4.92 4.13 -30.00
N LEU A 386 3.60 4.05 -30.12
CA LEU A 386 2.86 2.78 -30.21
C LEU A 386 2.94 2.10 -31.60
N GLY A 387 3.34 2.83 -32.63
CA GLY A 387 3.40 2.39 -34.02
C GLY A 387 2.09 1.79 -34.54
N THR A 388 2.19 0.54 -35.01
CA THR A 388 1.09 -0.28 -35.52
C THR A 388 0.75 -1.46 -34.60
N GLY A 389 1.12 -1.37 -33.31
CA GLY A 389 0.85 -2.42 -32.31
C GLY A 389 -0.64 -2.66 -32.02
N ILE A 390 -0.92 -3.71 -31.25
CA ILE A 390 -2.28 -4.07 -30.83
C ILE A 390 -2.90 -2.92 -30.03
N ALA A 391 -2.10 -2.28 -29.17
CA ALA A 391 -2.56 -1.11 -28.41
C ALA A 391 -2.90 0.10 -29.31
N ALA A 392 -2.12 0.32 -30.38
CA ALA A 392 -2.42 1.37 -31.37
C ALA A 392 -3.73 1.10 -32.12
N ARG A 393 -4.03 -0.17 -32.40
CA ARG A 393 -5.31 -0.60 -32.99
C ARG A 393 -6.46 -0.36 -32.02
N VAL A 394 -6.37 -0.85 -30.78
CA VAL A 394 -7.40 -0.62 -29.75
C VAL A 394 -7.72 0.87 -29.59
N LEU A 395 -6.71 1.74 -29.49
CA LEU A 395 -6.92 3.18 -29.32
C LEU A 395 -7.54 3.88 -30.55
N LYS A 396 -7.43 3.30 -31.76
CA LYS A 396 -7.96 3.88 -33.02
C LYS A 396 -9.30 3.28 -33.44
N GLU A 397 -9.47 1.97 -33.26
CA GLU A 397 -10.58 1.17 -33.79
C GLU A 397 -11.78 1.13 -32.82
N THR A 398 -11.56 1.32 -31.51
CA THR A 398 -12.65 1.28 -30.52
C THR A 398 -13.45 2.59 -30.50
N ASN A 399 -14.69 2.56 -30.98
CA ASN A 399 -15.63 3.68 -30.91
C ASN A 399 -16.36 3.72 -29.56
N VAL A 400 -15.63 4.00 -28.48
CA VAL A 400 -16.17 4.06 -27.11
C VAL A 400 -16.35 5.51 -26.66
N LYS A 401 -17.57 5.84 -26.25
CA LYS A 401 -17.92 7.13 -25.65
C LYS A 401 -17.43 7.19 -24.20
N ILE A 402 -16.32 7.86 -23.98
CA ILE A 402 -15.81 8.15 -22.64
C ILE A 402 -16.53 9.40 -22.11
N LYS A 403 -17.28 9.24 -21.02
CA LYS A 403 -17.77 10.35 -20.19
C LYS A 403 -16.88 10.49 -18.98
N GLU A 404 -16.72 11.70 -18.46
CA GLU A 404 -15.89 11.97 -17.29
C GLU A 404 -16.71 12.55 -16.13
N VAL A 405 -16.23 12.39 -14.90
CA VAL A 405 -16.75 13.08 -13.71
C VAL A 405 -15.87 14.30 -13.41
N GLY A 406 -16.46 15.48 -13.50
CA GLY A 406 -15.79 16.74 -13.17
C GLY A 406 -15.51 16.92 -11.67
N GLU A 407 -14.66 17.90 -11.38
CA GLU A 407 -14.36 18.37 -10.03
C GLU A 407 -15.61 18.91 -9.32
N ALA A 408 -15.60 18.85 -7.99
CA ALA A 408 -16.65 19.39 -7.16
C ALA A 408 -16.54 20.93 -7.14
N LYS A 409 -17.68 21.61 -7.26
CA LYS A 409 -17.73 23.06 -7.03
C LYS A 409 -17.56 23.34 -5.54
N ILE A 410 -16.33 23.61 -5.12
CA ILE A 410 -16.04 24.12 -3.79
C ILE A 410 -16.66 25.53 -3.71
N HIS A 411 -17.70 25.69 -2.90
CA HIS A 411 -18.10 27.01 -2.44
C HIS A 411 -17.07 27.47 -1.42
N GLN A 412 -16.05 28.22 -1.87
CA GLN A 412 -15.16 28.92 -0.95
C GLN A 412 -15.96 30.00 -0.22
N GLU A 413 -16.40 29.70 1.00
CA GLU A 413 -16.39 30.75 2.01
C GLU A 413 -14.92 31.16 2.20
N SER A 414 -14.63 32.46 2.10
CA SER A 414 -13.28 32.98 2.05
C SER A 414 -12.60 32.97 3.42
N GLY A 415 -12.28 31.77 3.92
CA GLY A 415 -11.25 31.59 4.94
C GLY A 415 -9.88 31.85 4.32
N ALA A 416 -9.12 32.77 4.91
CA ALA A 416 -7.84 33.19 4.36
C ALA A 416 -6.82 32.05 4.30
N MET A 417 -6.35 31.69 3.11
CA MET A 417 -5.00 31.13 2.98
C MET A 417 -3.99 32.26 3.09
N GLU A 418 -2.93 32.05 3.85
CA GLU A 418 -1.71 32.85 3.75
C GLU A 418 -1.00 32.55 2.42
N GLU A 419 -1.40 33.23 1.35
CA GLU A 419 -0.60 33.28 0.14
C GLU A 419 0.71 34.02 0.43
N ILE A 420 1.85 33.38 0.11
CA ILE A 420 3.19 34.00 0.22
C ILE A 420 3.23 35.23 -0.67
N SER A 421 3.00 36.38 -0.06
CA SER A 421 2.93 37.68 -0.72
C SER A 421 4.32 38.30 -0.72
N CYS A 422 4.91 38.46 -1.90
CA CYS A 422 6.09 39.33 -2.04
C CYS A 422 5.66 40.77 -1.80
N ILE A 423 5.87 41.28 -0.58
CA ILE A 423 5.60 42.68 -0.23
C ILE A 423 6.67 43.56 -0.89
N ILE A 424 6.30 44.26 -1.97
CA ILE A 424 7.17 45.25 -2.60
C ILE A 424 6.91 46.61 -1.92
N LEU A 425 7.78 47.00 -1.00
CA LEU A 425 7.76 48.32 -0.36
C LEU A 425 8.27 49.39 -1.34
N ILE A 426 7.35 50.12 -1.97
CA ILE A 426 7.68 51.26 -2.83
C ILE A 426 7.60 52.56 -2.01
N GLU A 427 8.70 52.93 -1.35
CA GLU A 427 8.83 54.29 -0.82
C GLU A 427 8.87 55.29 -1.99
N SER A 428 7.88 56.20 -2.06
CA SER A 428 7.84 57.26 -3.08
C SER A 428 7.96 58.63 -2.42
N ARG A 429 9.16 59.22 -2.47
CA ARG A 429 9.40 60.58 -1.98
C ARG A 429 9.03 61.62 -3.05
N TYR A 430 7.96 62.37 -2.81
CA TYR A 430 7.55 63.47 -3.67
C TYR A 430 8.20 64.78 -3.22
N HIS A 431 9.19 65.27 -3.98
CA HIS A 431 9.69 66.64 -3.83
C HIS A 431 8.89 67.62 -4.71
N TYR A 432 8.03 68.42 -4.07
CA TYR A 432 7.45 69.59 -4.72
C TYR A 432 8.50 70.71 -4.80
N ARG A 433 8.89 71.12 -6.02
CA ARG A 433 9.61 72.40 -6.20
C ARG A 433 8.66 73.53 -5.78
N ASN A 434 9.07 74.30 -4.75
CA ASN A 434 8.40 75.47 -4.17
C ASN A 434 7.43 75.24 -2.97
N SER A 435 7.75 74.33 -2.04
CA SER A 435 7.19 74.34 -0.67
C SER A 435 8.28 73.98 0.37
N PRO A 436 8.34 74.65 1.55
CA PRO A 436 9.32 74.36 2.58
C PRO A 436 8.99 73.11 3.44
N HIS A 437 7.86 72.43 3.17
CA HIS A 437 7.46 71.22 3.89
C HIS A 437 7.46 70.01 2.93
N ALA A 438 8.42 69.11 3.14
CA ALA A 438 8.46 67.81 2.47
C ALA A 438 7.57 66.81 3.23
N CYS A 439 6.44 66.42 2.65
CA CYS A 439 5.63 65.31 3.15
C CYS A 439 6.08 64.00 2.49
N SER A 440 6.77 63.14 3.23
CA SER A 440 7.05 61.76 2.80
C SER A 440 5.79 60.90 2.94
N PHE A 441 5.39 60.23 1.84
CA PHE A 441 4.31 59.25 1.86
C PHE A 441 4.87 57.87 1.49
N SER A 442 4.95 56.97 2.46
CA SER A 442 5.28 55.57 2.23
C SER A 442 3.99 54.83 1.85
N SER A 443 3.94 54.24 0.65
CA SER A 443 2.77 53.47 0.16
C SER A 443 3.17 52.02 -0.02
N ILE A 444 2.49 51.10 0.66
CA ILE A 444 2.74 49.66 0.51
C ILE A 444 1.93 49.15 -0.67
N LEU A 445 2.60 48.59 -1.68
CA LEU A 445 1.95 47.96 -2.83
C LEU A 445 2.11 46.44 -2.74
N VAL A 446 1.04 45.75 -2.38
CA VAL A 446 1.02 44.28 -2.39
C VAL A 446 0.60 43.82 -3.78
N VAL A 447 1.48 43.04 -4.43
CA VAL A 447 1.23 42.43 -5.73
C VAL A 447 1.22 40.92 -5.55
N THR A 448 0.07 40.30 -5.77
CA THR A 448 -0.07 38.84 -5.70
C THR A 448 0.37 38.19 -7.03
N ALA A 449 0.73 36.91 -7.01
CA ALA A 449 1.14 36.17 -8.21
C ALA A 449 0.03 36.09 -9.28
N SER A 450 -1.23 36.24 -8.86
CA SER A 450 -2.43 36.34 -9.69
C SER A 450 -2.63 37.71 -10.38
N GLY A 451 -1.75 38.69 -10.13
CA GLY A 451 -1.73 39.97 -10.85
C GLY A 451 -2.67 41.04 -10.28
N TYR A 452 -3.27 40.81 -9.11
CA TYR A 452 -4.07 41.81 -8.41
C TYR A 452 -3.16 42.83 -7.72
N VAL A 453 -3.54 44.11 -7.82
CA VAL A 453 -2.86 45.23 -7.18
C VAL A 453 -3.78 45.84 -6.14
N CYS A 454 -3.48 45.62 -4.86
CA CYS A 454 -4.23 46.23 -3.77
C CYS A 454 -3.50 47.50 -3.29
N ALA A 455 -4.14 48.66 -3.46
CA ALA A 455 -3.58 49.96 -3.07
C ALA A 455 -4.34 50.53 -1.86
N SER A 456 -3.75 50.42 -0.68
CA SER A 456 -4.30 50.96 0.56
C SER A 456 -3.93 52.45 0.70
N PHE A 457 -4.89 53.34 0.48
CA PHE A 457 -4.76 54.76 0.85
C PHE A 457 -5.26 55.00 2.28
N PRO A 458 -4.43 55.53 3.21
CA PRO A 458 -4.91 55.87 4.54
C PRO A 458 -5.81 57.11 4.51
N PHE A 459 -7.10 56.92 4.79
CA PHE A 459 -7.99 58.01 5.17
C PHE A 459 -7.77 58.33 6.66
N VAL A 460 -7.38 59.57 6.96
CA VAL A 460 -7.26 60.06 8.34
C VAL A 460 -8.50 60.88 8.69
N TYR A 461 -9.28 60.39 9.66
CA TYR A 461 -10.13 61.24 10.51
C TYR A 461 -9.76 60.93 11.96
N SER A 462 -9.32 61.95 12.69
CA SER A 462 -9.04 61.85 14.12
C SER A 462 -10.05 62.71 14.87
N PHE A 463 -10.85 62.08 15.74
CA PHE A 463 -11.49 62.75 16.88
C PHE A 463 -11.74 61.76 18.03
N LEU A 464 -11.74 62.30 19.25
CA LEU A 464 -11.58 61.57 20.51
C LEU A 464 -12.88 60.89 21.01
N CYS A 465 -12.75 59.72 21.65
CA CYS A 465 -13.86 59.02 22.30
C CYS A 465 -14.32 59.68 23.61
N ASN A 466 -15.63 59.57 23.91
CA ASN A 466 -16.07 59.27 25.28
C ASN A 466 -17.47 58.61 25.33
N SER A 467 -17.64 57.69 26.29
CA SER A 467 -18.89 57.06 26.79
C SER A 467 -19.87 56.28 25.85
N SER A 468 -19.98 54.98 26.16
CA SER A 468 -21.24 54.19 26.33
C SER A 468 -22.11 53.68 25.15
N SER A 469 -22.31 52.35 25.17
CA SER A 469 -23.40 51.53 24.60
C SER A 469 -23.54 51.31 23.07
N CYS A 470 -23.30 50.04 22.67
CA CYS A 470 -23.88 49.22 21.60
C CYS A 470 -24.40 49.84 20.29
N PHE A 471 -23.80 49.45 19.14
CA PHE A 471 -24.46 48.62 18.11
C PHE A 471 -23.44 48.10 17.06
N SER A 472 -23.79 47.04 16.32
CA SER A 472 -22.95 46.46 15.26
C SER A 472 -23.16 47.16 13.91
N MET A 473 -22.08 47.43 13.17
CA MET A 473 -22.12 47.47 11.71
C MET A 473 -20.74 47.20 11.08
N SER A 474 -20.68 46.17 10.23
CA SER A 474 -19.53 45.91 9.35
C SER A 474 -19.68 46.72 8.05
N ALA A 475 -18.57 47.29 7.57
CA ALA A 475 -18.48 47.86 6.22
C ALA A 475 -17.03 47.83 5.69
N MET A 476 -16.51 46.64 5.39
CA MET A 476 -15.33 46.54 4.52
C MET A 476 -15.76 46.65 3.04
N CYS A 477 -15.43 47.77 2.40
CA CYS A 477 -15.48 47.89 0.95
C CYS A 477 -14.18 47.37 0.32
N SER A 478 -14.10 46.05 0.11
CA SER A 478 -13.12 45.46 -0.80
C SER A 478 -13.58 45.67 -2.25
N PHE A 479 -12.92 46.55 -2.99
CA PHE A 479 -13.16 46.73 -4.42
C PHE A 479 -12.28 45.77 -5.23
N CYS A 480 -12.82 44.60 -5.57
CA CYS A 480 -12.23 43.72 -6.59
C CYS A 480 -12.61 44.22 -7.99
N PHE A 481 -11.64 44.44 -8.86
CA PHE A 481 -11.88 44.68 -10.28
C PHE A 481 -11.97 43.34 -11.03
N ASP A 482 -13.13 43.06 -11.60
CA ASP A 482 -13.35 41.98 -12.57
C ASP A 482 -13.27 42.57 -13.99
N SER A 483 -12.65 41.85 -14.92
CA SER A 483 -12.42 42.32 -16.30
C SER A 483 -13.60 42.09 -17.25
N ASP A 484 -14.60 41.28 -16.90
CA ASP A 484 -15.68 40.86 -17.81
C ASP A 484 -17.10 41.30 -17.43
N SER A 485 -17.27 42.49 -16.85
CA SER A 485 -18.59 43.12 -16.67
C SER A 485 -18.72 44.49 -17.36
N ARG A 486 -19.43 44.51 -18.50
CA ARG A 486 -19.85 45.76 -19.17
C ARG A 486 -21.01 46.41 -18.41
N SER A 487 -20.71 47.30 -17.47
CA SER A 487 -21.68 48.26 -16.95
C SER A 487 -21.04 49.63 -16.72
N PHE A 488 -21.73 50.68 -17.17
CA PHE A 488 -21.22 52.07 -17.18
C PHE A 488 -21.21 52.68 -15.78
N PHE A 489 -20.06 53.21 -15.35
CA PHE A 489 -19.99 54.32 -14.39
C PHE A 489 -18.95 55.36 -14.82
N ASN A 490 -19.36 56.62 -14.90
CA ASN A 490 -18.53 57.72 -15.37
C ASN A 490 -17.45 58.10 -14.34
N PHE A 491 -16.17 58.01 -14.72
CA PHE A 491 -15.04 58.56 -13.96
C PHE A 491 -14.26 59.59 -14.77
N SER A 492 -13.76 60.62 -14.09
CA SER A 492 -13.03 61.74 -14.69
C SER A 492 -11.72 61.30 -15.37
N ALA A 493 -11.52 61.76 -16.61
CA ALA A 493 -10.44 61.35 -17.51
C ALA A 493 -9.02 61.56 -16.95
N SER A 494 -8.84 62.44 -15.96
CA SER A 494 -7.55 62.73 -15.34
C SER A 494 -6.98 61.55 -14.54
N ARG A 495 -7.83 60.74 -13.89
CA ARG A 495 -7.38 59.61 -13.05
C ARG A 495 -7.01 58.38 -13.89
N LEU A 496 -7.71 58.15 -15.01
CA LEU A 496 -7.45 57.02 -15.90
C LEU A 496 -6.06 57.08 -16.55
N ARG A 497 -5.57 58.29 -16.85
CA ARG A 497 -4.23 58.49 -17.45
C ARG A 497 -3.07 58.12 -16.51
N ILE A 498 -3.21 58.41 -15.21
CA ILE A 498 -2.20 58.05 -14.20
C ILE A 498 -2.14 56.53 -14.01
N LEU A 499 -3.31 55.88 -13.96
CA LEU A 499 -3.41 54.42 -13.86
C LEU A 499 -2.82 53.72 -15.10
N LEU A 500 -3.12 54.20 -16.30
CA LEU A 500 -2.58 53.67 -17.56
C LEU A 500 -1.05 53.83 -17.67
N ALA A 501 -0.49 54.94 -17.17
CA ALA A 501 0.94 55.18 -17.13
C ALA A 501 1.67 54.22 -16.17
N LEU A 502 1.11 53.99 -14.97
CA LEU A 502 1.62 53.00 -14.01
C LEU A 502 1.58 51.58 -14.59
N VAL A 503 0.47 51.17 -15.22
CA VAL A 503 0.34 49.85 -15.85
C VAL A 503 1.30 49.66 -17.03
N HIS A 504 1.60 50.71 -17.81
CA HIS A 504 2.63 50.66 -18.85
C HIS A 504 4.05 50.59 -18.28
N GLY A 505 4.35 51.35 -17.23
CA GLY A 505 5.64 51.28 -16.52
C GLY A 505 5.90 49.87 -15.98
N ILE A 506 4.91 49.28 -15.30
CA ILE A 506 4.98 47.92 -14.74
C ILE A 506 5.19 46.86 -15.84
N ARG A 507 4.51 46.99 -16.99
CA ARG A 507 4.74 46.12 -18.16
C ARG A 507 6.16 46.26 -18.73
N SER A 508 6.74 47.45 -18.73
CA SER A 508 8.12 47.66 -19.18
C SER A 508 9.14 47.05 -18.21
N THR A 509 8.96 47.19 -16.89
CA THR A 509 9.81 46.51 -15.89
C THR A 509 9.70 45.00 -15.92
N ARG A 510 8.56 44.41 -16.30
CA ARG A 510 8.44 42.95 -16.52
C ARG A 510 9.32 42.45 -17.67
N SER A 511 9.68 43.32 -18.61
CA SER A 511 10.67 43.03 -19.66
C SER A 511 12.12 43.19 -19.18
N LEU A 512 12.39 44.03 -18.17
CA LEU A 512 13.73 44.18 -17.58
C LEU A 512 14.07 43.04 -16.61
N VAL A 513 13.12 42.61 -15.78
CA VAL A 513 13.33 41.49 -14.83
C VAL A 513 13.60 40.17 -15.56
N ASN A 514 13.04 39.99 -16.76
CA ASN A 514 13.35 38.85 -17.64
C ASN A 514 14.65 39.03 -18.46
N GLY A 515 15.37 40.15 -18.31
CA GLY A 515 16.53 40.52 -19.14
C GLY A 515 17.87 40.63 -18.40
N ILE A 516 17.91 40.48 -17.08
CA ILE A 516 19.17 40.50 -16.30
C ILE A 516 19.59 39.06 -16.03
N GLY A 517 20.43 38.51 -16.93
CA GLY A 517 20.80 37.09 -16.89
C GLY A 517 22.00 36.67 -17.73
N THR A 518 22.84 37.58 -18.20
CA THR A 518 24.15 37.25 -18.81
C THR A 518 25.16 38.37 -18.56
N ASP A 519 26.12 38.12 -17.68
CA ASP A 519 27.57 38.20 -17.98
C ASP A 519 28.34 37.77 -16.72
N GLY A 520 29.39 36.96 -16.89
CA GLY A 520 30.10 36.33 -15.77
C GLY A 520 31.48 36.93 -15.52
N SER A 521 31.91 36.94 -14.26
CA SER A 521 33.31 36.76 -13.82
C SER A 521 33.42 36.71 -12.29
N GLU A 522 34.27 35.77 -11.83
CA GLU A 522 35.17 35.82 -10.66
C GLU A 522 34.67 36.20 -9.24
N ASP A 523 34.80 35.22 -8.34
CA ASP A 523 35.25 35.28 -6.94
C ASP A 523 35.02 36.53 -6.07
N VAL A 524 34.11 36.44 -5.08
CA VAL A 524 34.33 36.94 -3.69
C VAL A 524 33.69 35.98 -2.67
N ALA A 525 34.36 35.80 -1.52
CA ALA A 525 34.00 34.90 -0.43
C ALA A 525 32.83 35.37 0.46
N ALA A 526 32.47 34.52 1.43
CA ALA A 526 31.33 34.66 2.34
C ALA A 526 31.27 35.98 3.14
N GLY A 527 30.09 36.60 3.14
CA GLY A 527 29.71 37.71 4.02
C GLY A 527 28.24 38.08 3.78
N GLY A 528 27.39 38.02 4.82
CA GLY A 528 25.98 38.38 4.69
C GLY A 528 25.78 39.89 4.64
N VAL A 529 25.15 40.40 3.58
CA VAL A 529 24.76 41.81 3.43
C VAL A 529 23.39 41.91 2.77
N ASP A 530 22.51 42.73 3.34
CA ASP A 530 21.24 43.15 2.73
C ASP A 530 21.50 43.91 1.43
N GLY A 531 21.20 43.29 0.29
CA GLY A 531 21.28 43.94 -1.03
C GLY A 531 20.00 44.70 -1.36
N SER A 532 19.96 46.01 -1.13
CA SER A 532 18.92 46.89 -1.69
C SER A 532 19.42 47.61 -2.94
N THR A 533 18.73 47.44 -4.07
CA THR A 533 19.00 48.18 -5.31
C THR A 533 18.12 49.40 -5.44
N GLU A 534 18.71 50.53 -5.83
CA GLU A 534 18.03 51.80 -6.09
C GLU A 534 17.93 52.05 -7.60
N HIS A 535 16.73 52.36 -8.07
CA HIS A 535 16.50 52.84 -9.43
C HIS A 535 15.73 54.16 -9.42
N LEU A 536 16.15 55.09 -10.26
CA LEU A 536 15.64 56.46 -10.32
C LEU A 536 14.87 56.65 -11.62
N VAL A 537 13.57 56.91 -11.53
CA VAL A 537 12.66 57.03 -12.67
C VAL A 537 12.10 58.45 -12.74
N GLN A 538 12.36 59.14 -13.85
CA GLN A 538 11.93 60.51 -14.06
C GLN A 538 10.66 60.53 -14.91
N LEU A 539 9.58 61.10 -14.39
CA LEU A 539 8.29 61.17 -15.08
C LEU A 539 8.12 62.52 -15.80
N ALA A 540 7.40 62.52 -16.93
CA ALA A 540 7.29 63.65 -17.87
C ALA A 540 6.65 64.95 -17.31
N CYS A 541 6.25 64.97 -16.03
CA CYS A 541 5.78 66.14 -15.31
C CYS A 541 6.82 66.77 -14.36
N GLY A 542 8.09 66.34 -14.42
CA GLY A 542 9.18 66.91 -13.60
C GLY A 542 9.22 66.40 -12.16
N VAL A 543 8.63 65.21 -11.92
CA VAL A 543 8.67 64.51 -10.64
C VAL A 543 9.66 63.35 -10.75
N GLU A 544 10.59 63.28 -9.80
CA GLU A 544 11.53 62.16 -9.65
C GLU A 544 11.00 61.17 -8.62
N VAL A 545 11.09 59.88 -8.95
CA VAL A 545 10.71 58.78 -8.07
C VAL A 545 11.91 57.86 -7.91
N VAL A 546 12.35 57.67 -6.66
CA VAL A 546 13.35 56.66 -6.28
C VAL A 546 12.59 55.41 -5.85
N VAL A 547 12.99 54.24 -6.37
CA VAL A 547 12.42 52.95 -5.98
C VAL A 547 13.53 52.08 -5.39
N ARG A 548 13.32 51.58 -4.17
CA ARG A 548 14.16 50.56 -3.52
C ARG A 548 13.47 49.20 -3.57
N PHE A 549 14.27 48.16 -3.72
CA PHE A 549 13.83 46.78 -3.54
C PHE A 549 14.48 46.19 -2.28
N HIS A 550 13.69 45.49 -1.45
CA HIS A 550 14.15 44.72 -0.30
C HIS A 550 13.69 43.27 -0.45
N ARG A 551 14.54 42.30 -0.10
CA ARG A 551 14.24 40.87 -0.18
C ARG A 551 14.28 40.27 1.22
N PHE A 552 13.11 39.87 1.73
CA PHE A 552 13.01 39.27 3.07
C PHE A 552 13.08 37.73 2.98
N VAL A 553 13.82 37.11 3.90
CA VAL A 553 13.86 35.65 4.09
C VAL A 553 13.52 35.35 5.55
N PRO A 554 12.44 34.62 5.86
CA PRO A 554 12.07 34.34 7.25
C PRO A 554 12.89 33.17 7.82
N GLY A 555 13.44 33.32 9.02
CA GLY A 555 14.14 32.24 9.72
C GLY A 555 14.50 32.52 11.17
N VAL A 556 13.96 31.68 12.06
CA VAL A 556 14.50 31.18 13.35
C VAL A 556 14.92 32.19 14.45
N GLY A 557 14.63 31.82 15.71
CA GLY A 557 14.88 32.64 16.91
C GLY A 557 16.34 32.76 17.37
N VAL A 558 16.58 33.81 18.16
CA VAL A 558 17.85 34.29 18.75
C VAL A 558 18.22 33.54 20.05
N SER A 559 19.48 33.38 20.50
CA SER A 559 20.85 33.38 19.93
C SER A 559 21.87 33.40 21.09
N THR A 560 23.03 32.71 21.03
CA THR A 560 24.22 33.08 21.86
C THR A 560 25.59 32.57 21.35
N ALA A 561 26.50 33.52 21.06
CA ALA A 561 27.97 33.56 21.25
C ALA A 561 28.93 32.35 20.96
N LEU A 562 29.71 32.47 19.85
CA LEU A 562 31.20 32.55 19.68
C LEU A 562 32.20 32.07 20.80
N PRO A 563 33.51 31.80 20.51
CA PRO A 563 34.26 31.87 19.23
C PRO A 563 35.30 30.72 18.91
N ASN A 564 35.89 30.81 17.70
CA ASN A 564 37.29 30.44 17.28
C ASN A 564 37.49 29.42 16.13
N GLN A 565 38.32 29.86 15.17
CA GLN A 565 38.98 29.14 14.05
C GLN A 565 40.28 28.43 14.54
N PRO A 566 41.04 27.59 13.75
CA PRO A 566 41.32 27.78 12.30
C PRO A 566 41.64 26.56 11.35
N THR A 567 41.38 26.81 10.05
CA THR A 567 42.19 26.48 8.83
C THR A 567 42.67 25.05 8.41
N THR A 568 42.16 24.60 7.25
CA THR A 568 42.89 24.07 6.03
C THR A 568 43.74 22.77 6.06
N PRO A 569 44.12 22.16 4.90
CA PRO A 569 43.53 22.13 3.54
C PRO A 569 43.41 20.71 2.91
N THR A 570 42.90 20.64 1.66
CA THR A 570 42.91 19.46 0.76
C THR A 570 44.29 19.13 0.16
N PRO A 571 44.45 17.96 -0.49
CA PRO A 571 44.74 17.96 -1.94
C PRO A 571 44.02 16.84 -2.76
N PRO A 572 44.11 16.83 -4.12
CA PRO A 572 43.12 16.19 -5.00
C PRO A 572 43.67 15.16 -6.03
N SER A 573 42.78 14.72 -6.95
CA SER A 573 43.04 13.98 -8.22
C SER A 573 43.37 12.47 -8.08
N SER A 574 43.27 11.61 -9.11
CA SER A 574 43.19 11.82 -10.57
C SER A 574 42.45 10.69 -11.34
N HIS A 575 42.18 10.92 -12.63
CA HIS A 575 41.66 9.97 -13.62
C HIS A 575 42.45 8.65 -13.75
N LEU A 576 41.82 7.61 -14.35
CA LEU A 576 42.36 6.98 -15.57
C LEU A 576 41.27 6.28 -16.42
N HIS A 577 41.48 6.26 -17.75
CA HIS A 577 40.77 5.42 -18.72
C HIS A 577 41.44 4.04 -18.83
N THR A 578 40.68 3.01 -19.20
CA THR A 578 41.08 2.06 -20.25
C THR A 578 39.87 1.40 -20.92
N THR A 579 39.98 1.17 -22.21
CA THR A 579 39.04 0.46 -23.10
C THR A 579 39.67 -0.85 -23.58
N THR A 580 38.88 -1.90 -23.86
CA THR A 580 38.72 -2.54 -25.21
C THR A 580 38.33 -4.03 -25.20
N ASN A 581 37.40 -4.36 -26.11
CA ASN A 581 37.32 -5.53 -27.01
C ASN A 581 36.88 -6.94 -26.51
N ASN A 582 35.82 -7.41 -27.21
CA ASN A 582 35.68 -8.73 -27.88
C ASN A 582 35.62 -10.03 -27.02
N ASP A 583 34.97 -11.13 -27.46
CA ASP A 583 34.46 -11.50 -28.80
C ASP A 583 33.16 -12.35 -28.76
N SER A 584 32.62 -12.62 -29.95
CA SER A 584 31.36 -13.35 -30.21
C SER A 584 31.45 -14.89 -30.19
N LEU A 585 30.30 -15.61 -30.09
CA LEU A 585 29.96 -16.75 -30.98
C LEU A 585 28.49 -17.27 -30.85
N ASN A 586 28.07 -18.09 -31.81
CA ASN A 586 26.68 -18.36 -32.24
C ASN A 586 26.23 -19.83 -32.08
N ARG A 587 24.91 -20.06 -32.27
CA ARG A 587 24.13 -21.27 -32.67
C ARG A 587 23.21 -21.84 -31.58
N SER A 588 21.91 -22.16 -31.75
CA SER A 588 20.95 -22.39 -32.87
C SER A 588 20.56 -23.85 -33.16
N GLU A 589 19.24 -24.11 -33.02
CA GLU A 589 18.35 -24.94 -33.86
C GLU A 589 17.91 -26.39 -33.51
N HIS A 590 16.62 -26.61 -33.84
CA HIS A 590 15.83 -27.83 -34.10
C HIS A 590 15.32 -28.75 -32.97
N LEU A 591 14.25 -29.57 -33.13
CA LEU A 591 12.92 -29.49 -33.81
C LEU A 591 12.15 -30.83 -33.57
N LEU A 592 10.81 -30.84 -33.75
CA LEU A 592 9.89 -31.96 -34.09
C LEU A 592 9.09 -32.69 -32.98
N ASP A 593 7.76 -32.43 -33.01
CA ASP A 593 6.61 -33.35 -33.15
C ASP A 593 6.61 -34.77 -32.54
N TYR A 594 5.48 -35.17 -31.91
CA TYR A 594 4.48 -36.07 -32.54
C TYR A 594 3.16 -36.27 -31.72
N THR A 595 2.03 -35.91 -32.36
CA THR A 595 0.66 -36.52 -32.32
C THR A 595 -0.11 -36.87 -31.03
N SER A 596 -1.39 -36.46 -31.04
CA SER A 596 -2.49 -36.79 -30.10
C SER A 596 -3.10 -38.19 -30.27
N ILE A 597 -3.81 -38.68 -29.22
CA ILE A 597 -4.94 -39.62 -29.35
C ILE A 597 -6.09 -39.20 -28.41
N HIS A 598 -7.31 -39.08 -28.96
CA HIS A 598 -8.56 -38.87 -28.20
C HIS A 598 -9.10 -40.17 -27.59
N TYR A 599 -9.86 -40.08 -26.49
CA TYR A 599 -11.10 -40.86 -26.38
C TYR A 599 -12.20 -40.08 -25.63
N THR A 600 -13.43 -40.19 -26.14
CA THR A 600 -14.64 -39.54 -25.60
C THR A 600 -15.57 -40.57 -24.98
N SER A 601 -16.32 -40.21 -23.94
CA SER A 601 -17.53 -40.93 -23.54
C SER A 601 -18.54 -40.02 -22.86
N LYS A 602 -19.77 -40.01 -23.37
CA LYS A 602 -20.92 -39.22 -22.86
C LYS A 602 -21.81 -40.11 -22.00
N CYS A 603 -22.51 -39.55 -21.01
CA CYS A 603 -23.91 -39.92 -20.70
C CYS A 603 -24.62 -38.87 -19.80
N PRO A 604 -25.97 -38.86 -19.70
CA PRO A 604 -26.71 -37.60 -19.75
C PRO A 604 -27.47 -37.18 -18.49
N ALA A 605 -27.97 -35.94 -18.52
CA ALA A 605 -28.73 -35.29 -17.46
C ALA A 605 -30.11 -35.91 -17.14
N LYS A 606 -30.53 -35.73 -15.87
CA LYS A 606 -31.94 -35.65 -15.46
C LYS A 606 -32.13 -34.46 -14.50
N THR A 607 -33.33 -33.89 -14.53
CA THR A 607 -33.70 -32.60 -13.92
C THR A 607 -34.39 -32.82 -12.54
N PRO A 608 -34.90 -31.80 -11.82
CA PRO A 608 -34.31 -31.44 -10.52
C PRO A 608 -35.20 -31.80 -9.32
N PHE A 609 -34.59 -31.94 -8.15
CA PHE A 609 -35.31 -32.04 -6.87
C PHE A 609 -34.93 -30.85 -5.98
N THR A 610 -35.91 -30.04 -5.59
CA THR A 610 -35.70 -28.84 -4.76
C THR A 610 -35.70 -29.20 -3.27
N LEU A 611 -34.64 -28.80 -2.57
CA LEU A 611 -34.51 -28.91 -1.11
C LEU A 611 -34.67 -27.54 -0.41
N PRO A 612 -35.02 -27.50 0.89
CA PRO A 612 -35.29 -26.24 1.60
C PRO A 612 -34.05 -25.36 1.84
N SER A 613 -34.30 -24.07 2.08
CA SER A 613 -33.35 -22.96 2.11
C SER A 613 -32.45 -22.86 3.36
N SER A 614 -31.99 -23.99 3.90
CA SER A 614 -31.09 -24.05 5.08
C SER A 614 -29.67 -24.56 4.78
N LEU A 615 -29.33 -24.85 3.51
CA LEU A 615 -28.04 -25.45 3.11
C LEU A 615 -27.17 -24.56 2.20
N SER A 616 -27.29 -23.23 2.29
CA SER A 616 -26.42 -22.27 1.60
C SER A 616 -24.95 -22.29 2.06
N ARG A 617 -24.58 -23.18 2.99
CA ARG A 617 -23.20 -23.37 3.48
C ARG A 617 -22.46 -24.56 2.83
N LEU A 618 -23.13 -25.35 1.98
CA LEU A 618 -22.51 -26.50 1.27
C LEU A 618 -21.97 -26.16 -0.14
N SER A 619 -22.14 -24.94 -0.63
CA SER A 619 -21.49 -24.48 -1.87
C SER A 619 -20.05 -24.00 -1.62
N ALA A 620 -19.76 -23.44 -0.44
CA ALA A 620 -18.38 -23.06 -0.07
C ALA A 620 -17.44 -24.28 0.04
N THR A 621 -17.97 -25.43 0.48
CA THR A 621 -17.23 -26.70 0.53
C THR A 621 -16.96 -27.33 -0.84
N ARG A 622 -17.40 -26.70 -1.95
CA ARG A 622 -17.13 -27.16 -3.32
C ARG A 622 -15.95 -26.44 -3.96
N ASP A 623 -15.76 -25.16 -3.65
CA ASP A 623 -14.62 -24.40 -4.20
C ASP A 623 -13.39 -24.57 -3.29
N GLU A 624 -13.58 -24.72 -1.96
CA GLU A 624 -12.53 -25.26 -1.07
C GLU A 624 -12.00 -26.61 -1.56
N THR A 625 -12.82 -27.44 -2.21
CA THR A 625 -12.32 -28.70 -2.77
C THR A 625 -11.45 -28.51 -4.00
N GLU A 626 -11.55 -27.44 -4.79
CA GLU A 626 -10.75 -27.30 -6.03
C GLU A 626 -9.28 -26.89 -5.73
N SER A 627 -9.03 -25.93 -4.83
CA SER A 627 -7.66 -25.66 -4.36
C SER A 627 -7.09 -26.77 -3.47
N ASN A 628 -7.94 -27.46 -2.68
CA ASN A 628 -7.51 -28.69 -2.03
C ASN A 628 -7.25 -29.81 -3.03
N ILE A 629 -7.92 -29.90 -4.19
CA ILE A 629 -7.68 -30.94 -5.20
C ILE A 629 -6.26 -30.80 -5.75
N VAL A 630 -5.77 -29.60 -6.07
CA VAL A 630 -4.40 -29.40 -6.56
C VAL A 630 -3.35 -29.76 -5.49
N LEU A 631 -3.57 -29.35 -4.23
CA LEU A 631 -2.65 -29.71 -3.13
C LEU A 631 -2.75 -31.18 -2.73
N THR A 632 -3.92 -31.81 -2.85
CA THR A 632 -4.14 -33.25 -2.61
C THR A 632 -3.54 -34.07 -3.74
N GLU A 633 -3.63 -33.61 -4.99
CA GLU A 633 -2.94 -34.20 -6.14
C GLU A 633 -1.43 -34.09 -5.99
N MET A 634 -0.90 -32.97 -5.48
CA MET A 634 0.50 -32.86 -5.10
C MET A 634 0.88 -33.82 -3.96
N VAL A 635 0.00 -34.04 -2.97
CA VAL A 635 0.18 -35.08 -1.94
C VAL A 635 0.22 -36.48 -2.57
N GLU A 636 -0.75 -36.87 -3.39
CA GLU A 636 -0.81 -38.20 -4.03
C GLU A 636 0.37 -38.45 -5.00
N ASN A 637 0.81 -37.42 -5.73
CA ASN A 637 2.02 -37.49 -6.55
C ASN A 637 3.28 -37.65 -5.68
N MET A 638 3.43 -36.86 -4.61
CA MET A 638 4.58 -36.99 -3.72
C MET A 638 4.57 -38.27 -2.87
N LYS A 639 3.40 -38.86 -2.59
CA LYS A 639 3.26 -40.22 -2.05
C LYS A 639 3.79 -41.26 -3.02
N THR A 640 3.47 -41.14 -4.31
CA THR A 640 3.98 -42.03 -5.35
C THR A 640 5.51 -41.96 -5.46
N VAL A 641 6.09 -40.76 -5.30
CA VAL A 641 7.56 -40.57 -5.25
C VAL A 641 8.14 -41.15 -3.95
N ALA A 642 7.50 -40.94 -2.79
CA ALA A 642 7.94 -41.48 -1.50
C ALA A 642 7.94 -43.02 -1.48
N SER A 643 6.92 -43.67 -2.06
CA SER A 643 6.81 -45.14 -2.18
C SER A 643 7.79 -45.78 -3.19
N ALA A 644 8.75 -45.02 -3.72
CA ALA A 644 9.86 -45.57 -4.51
C ALA A 644 11.00 -46.18 -3.66
N ASP A 645 10.91 -46.09 -2.32
CA ASP A 645 11.89 -46.62 -1.34
C ASP A 645 13.33 -46.14 -1.60
N GLN A 646 13.48 -44.85 -1.94
CA GLN A 646 14.75 -44.16 -2.15
C GLN A 646 14.81 -42.89 -1.29
N GLU A 647 16.01 -42.46 -0.89
CA GLU A 647 16.18 -41.20 -0.17
C GLU A 647 15.81 -40.03 -1.10
N LEU A 648 14.75 -39.29 -0.73
CA LEU A 648 14.32 -38.11 -1.47
C LEU A 648 15.42 -37.03 -1.50
N THR A 649 15.53 -36.33 -2.62
CA THR A 649 16.36 -35.12 -2.71
C THR A 649 15.86 -34.03 -1.76
N VAL A 650 16.70 -33.01 -1.50
CA VAL A 650 16.34 -31.89 -0.64
C VAL A 650 15.10 -31.16 -1.19
N GLU A 651 15.01 -31.02 -2.50
CA GLU A 651 13.91 -30.41 -3.23
C GLU A 651 12.61 -31.21 -3.08
N GLU A 652 12.65 -32.53 -3.31
CA GLU A 652 11.49 -33.44 -3.16
C GLU A 652 11.00 -33.51 -1.71
N ARG A 653 11.94 -33.63 -0.75
CA ARG A 653 11.65 -33.60 0.70
C ARG A 653 10.96 -32.30 1.10
N ASN A 654 11.43 -31.16 0.59
CA ASN A 654 10.84 -29.86 0.85
C ASN A 654 9.45 -29.74 0.20
N LEU A 655 9.26 -30.23 -1.03
CA LEU A 655 7.99 -30.20 -1.76
C LEU A 655 6.90 -31.03 -1.05
N LEU A 656 7.22 -32.26 -0.62
CA LEU A 656 6.36 -33.10 0.21
C LEU A 656 5.94 -32.38 1.50
N SER A 657 6.90 -31.74 2.18
CA SER A 657 6.64 -31.03 3.43
C SER A 657 5.72 -29.82 3.23
N VAL A 658 5.91 -29.06 2.15
CA VAL A 658 5.04 -27.93 1.78
C VAL A 658 3.62 -28.42 1.44
N ALA A 659 3.48 -29.50 0.68
CA ALA A 659 2.19 -30.09 0.31
C ALA A 659 1.35 -30.42 1.56
N TYR A 660 1.88 -31.30 2.43
CA TYR A 660 1.16 -31.71 3.64
C TYR A 660 1.01 -30.60 4.68
N LYS A 661 1.92 -29.63 4.75
CA LYS A 661 1.79 -28.45 5.63
C LYS A 661 0.61 -27.56 5.24
N ASN A 662 0.39 -27.35 3.94
CA ASN A 662 -0.70 -26.50 3.46
C ASN A 662 -2.07 -27.17 3.68
N VAL A 663 -2.20 -28.44 3.33
CA VAL A 663 -3.45 -29.22 3.52
C VAL A 663 -3.83 -29.31 5.01
N ILE A 664 -2.89 -29.68 5.90
CA ILE A 664 -3.19 -29.77 7.33
C ILE A 664 -3.43 -28.38 7.97
N GLY A 665 -2.75 -27.34 7.47
CA GLY A 665 -2.83 -25.98 8.00
C GLY A 665 -4.23 -25.39 7.88
N ALA A 666 -4.84 -25.50 6.70
CA ALA A 666 -6.21 -25.05 6.45
C ALA A 666 -7.21 -25.77 7.36
N ARG A 667 -7.16 -27.11 7.43
CA ARG A 667 -8.10 -27.90 8.25
C ARG A 667 -7.94 -27.66 9.75
N ARG A 668 -6.71 -27.45 10.26
CA ARG A 668 -6.49 -27.09 11.68
C ARG A 668 -7.01 -25.69 12.01
N ALA A 669 -6.90 -24.73 11.10
CA ALA A 669 -7.50 -23.41 11.28
C ALA A 669 -9.03 -23.50 11.39
N SER A 670 -9.68 -24.22 10.47
CA SER A 670 -11.13 -24.46 10.50
C SER A 670 -11.57 -25.14 11.80
N TRP A 671 -10.85 -26.16 12.28
CA TRP A 671 -11.15 -26.83 13.54
C TRP A 671 -11.10 -25.87 14.75
N ARG A 672 -10.08 -25.02 14.86
CA ARG A 672 -9.97 -24.04 15.97
C ARG A 672 -11.11 -23.02 15.94
N ILE A 673 -11.47 -22.52 14.75
CA ILE A 673 -12.57 -21.58 14.58
C ILE A 673 -13.89 -22.23 15.01
N VAL A 674 -14.21 -23.42 14.51
CA VAL A 674 -15.44 -24.14 14.85
C VAL A 674 -15.49 -24.49 16.34
N SER A 675 -14.37 -24.91 16.95
CA SER A 675 -14.28 -25.19 18.38
C SER A 675 -14.53 -23.94 19.24
N SER A 676 -14.00 -22.78 18.84
CA SER A 676 -14.27 -21.50 19.51
C SER A 676 -15.74 -21.07 19.37
N ILE A 677 -16.38 -21.37 18.24
CA ILE A 677 -17.80 -21.10 18.01
C ILE A 677 -18.67 -22.03 18.88
N GLU A 678 -18.32 -23.31 19.01
CA GLU A 678 -19.02 -24.26 19.90
C GLU A 678 -19.03 -23.76 21.34
N GLN A 679 -17.86 -23.43 21.90
CA GLN A 679 -17.75 -22.89 23.26
C GLN A 679 -18.55 -21.60 23.48
N LYS A 680 -18.57 -20.70 22.48
CA LYS A 680 -19.34 -19.45 22.54
C LYS A 680 -20.85 -19.71 22.53
N GLU A 681 -21.35 -20.56 21.65
CA GLU A 681 -22.79 -20.88 21.61
C GLU A 681 -23.25 -21.73 22.80
N GLU A 682 -22.37 -22.56 23.36
CA GLU A 682 -22.60 -23.30 24.60
C GLU A 682 -22.73 -22.33 25.79
N SER A 683 -21.87 -21.31 25.87
CA SER A 683 -22.00 -20.24 26.87
C SER A 683 -23.27 -19.38 26.75
N LYS A 684 -23.90 -19.34 25.56
CA LYS A 684 -25.18 -18.65 25.28
C LYS A 684 -26.42 -19.52 25.58
N GLY A 685 -26.25 -20.82 25.85
CA GLY A 685 -27.34 -21.78 26.09
C GLY A 685 -28.08 -22.24 24.83
N ASN A 686 -27.49 -22.10 23.64
CA ASN A 686 -28.13 -22.42 22.36
C ASN A 686 -27.99 -23.93 22.00
N GLU A 687 -28.50 -24.82 22.85
CA GLU A 687 -28.27 -26.29 22.80
C GLU A 687 -28.46 -26.93 21.40
N ALA A 688 -29.51 -26.54 20.67
CA ALA A 688 -29.78 -27.06 19.32
C ALA A 688 -28.69 -26.65 18.31
N GLN A 689 -28.15 -25.43 18.44
CA GLN A 689 -27.11 -24.91 17.57
C GLN A 689 -25.75 -25.54 17.93
N VAL A 690 -25.46 -25.67 19.23
CA VAL A 690 -24.27 -26.37 19.75
C VAL A 690 -24.20 -27.80 19.23
N THR A 691 -25.32 -28.51 19.20
CA THR A 691 -25.40 -29.88 18.65
C THR A 691 -24.99 -29.93 17.18
N LEU A 692 -25.52 -29.03 16.33
CA LEU A 692 -25.15 -28.95 14.92
C LEU A 692 -23.68 -28.55 14.69
N ILE A 693 -23.15 -27.64 15.53
CA ILE A 693 -21.74 -27.21 15.47
C ILE A 693 -20.82 -28.38 15.87
N ARG A 694 -21.17 -29.13 16.91
CA ARG A 694 -20.44 -30.30 17.40
C ARG A 694 -20.38 -31.42 16.36
N GLU A 695 -21.48 -31.72 15.68
CA GLU A 695 -21.50 -32.66 14.55
C GLU A 695 -20.60 -32.21 13.38
N TYR A 696 -20.52 -30.91 13.11
CA TYR A 696 -19.64 -30.38 12.07
C TYR A 696 -18.16 -30.41 12.50
N ARG A 697 -17.85 -30.08 13.76
CA ARG A 697 -16.50 -30.22 14.32
C ARG A 697 -15.99 -31.65 14.19
N GLN A 698 -16.80 -32.65 14.53
CA GLN A 698 -16.42 -34.06 14.42
C GLN A 698 -16.07 -34.50 12.99
N LYS A 699 -16.68 -33.90 11.96
CA LYS A 699 -16.31 -34.15 10.56
C LYS A 699 -14.92 -33.58 10.24
N ILE A 700 -14.63 -32.37 10.70
CA ILE A 700 -13.30 -31.75 10.55
C ILE A 700 -12.24 -32.55 11.30
N GLU A 701 -12.55 -33.04 12.51
CA GLU A 701 -11.66 -33.92 13.30
C GLU A 701 -11.37 -35.23 12.56
N ALA A 702 -12.36 -35.83 11.89
CA ALA A 702 -12.16 -37.03 11.07
C ALA A 702 -11.31 -36.77 9.81
N GLU A 703 -11.52 -35.64 9.12
CA GLU A 703 -10.67 -35.22 8.00
C GLU A 703 -9.23 -34.96 8.45
N LEU A 704 -9.03 -34.26 9.58
CA LEU A 704 -7.72 -34.02 10.18
C LEU A 704 -7.01 -35.31 10.59
N ALA A 705 -7.72 -36.22 11.24
CA ALA A 705 -7.18 -37.53 11.63
C ALA A 705 -6.68 -38.29 10.40
N LYS A 706 -7.50 -38.34 9.33
CA LYS A 706 -7.11 -39.00 8.07
C LYS A 706 -5.85 -38.39 7.45
N ILE A 707 -5.73 -37.06 7.38
CA ILE A 707 -4.54 -36.40 6.81
C ILE A 707 -3.29 -36.69 7.66
N CYS A 708 -3.42 -36.70 9.00
CA CYS A 708 -2.32 -37.06 9.89
C CYS A 708 -1.92 -38.53 9.75
N GLU A 709 -2.88 -39.46 9.73
CA GLU A 709 -2.63 -40.90 9.59
C GLU A 709 -1.94 -41.23 8.26
N ASP A 710 -2.36 -40.59 7.16
CA ASP A 710 -1.80 -40.77 5.81
C ASP A 710 -0.30 -40.42 5.71
N ILE A 711 0.12 -39.26 6.24
CA ILE A 711 1.55 -38.90 6.27
C ILE A 711 2.35 -39.75 7.28
N LEU A 712 1.74 -40.16 8.40
CA LEU A 712 2.41 -41.02 9.38
C LEU A 712 2.71 -42.40 8.80
N GLU A 713 1.80 -42.96 8.00
CA GLU A 713 2.01 -44.21 7.26
C GLU A 713 3.18 -44.08 6.26
N VAL A 714 3.20 -43.01 5.46
CA VAL A 714 4.28 -42.75 4.48
C VAL A 714 5.64 -42.54 5.16
N LEU A 715 5.65 -41.84 6.31
CA LEU A 715 6.87 -41.64 7.10
C LEU A 715 7.42 -42.95 7.65
N ASP A 716 6.57 -43.79 8.23
CA ASP A 716 7.00 -45.04 8.89
C ASP A 716 7.29 -46.18 7.91
N ALA A 717 6.57 -46.26 6.78
CA ALA A 717 6.76 -47.31 5.78
C ALA A 717 7.94 -47.03 4.84
N HIS A 718 8.13 -45.78 4.41
CA HIS A 718 9.03 -45.45 3.29
C HIS A 718 10.14 -44.46 3.68
N LEU A 719 9.80 -43.30 4.24
CA LEU A 719 10.74 -42.17 4.33
C LEU A 719 11.76 -42.28 5.46
N ILE A 720 11.34 -42.70 6.66
CA ILE A 720 12.26 -42.92 7.79
C ILE A 720 13.19 -44.11 7.51
N PRO A 721 12.73 -45.27 7.00
CA PRO A 721 13.61 -46.37 6.60
C PRO A 721 14.63 -46.01 5.51
N SER A 722 14.25 -45.14 4.55
CA SER A 722 15.10 -44.74 3.42
C SER A 722 16.09 -43.61 3.72
N ALA A 723 16.01 -42.96 4.89
CA ALA A 723 16.83 -41.81 5.23
C ALA A 723 18.27 -42.21 5.63
N ALA A 724 19.26 -41.98 4.76
CA ALA A 724 20.66 -42.24 5.09
C ALA A 724 21.29 -41.09 5.89
N SER A 725 21.02 -39.84 5.51
CA SER A 725 21.61 -38.65 6.13
C SER A 725 20.96 -38.25 7.46
N GLY A 726 21.75 -37.70 8.39
CA GLY A 726 21.27 -37.14 9.66
C GLY A 726 20.23 -36.05 9.47
N GLU A 727 20.41 -35.18 8.47
CA GLU A 727 19.41 -34.18 8.10
C GLU A 727 18.04 -34.79 7.77
N SER A 728 18.00 -35.79 6.88
CA SER A 728 16.75 -36.45 6.50
C SER A 728 16.11 -37.19 7.68
N LYS A 729 16.89 -37.91 8.49
CA LYS A 729 16.40 -38.58 9.71
C LYS A 729 15.75 -37.59 10.67
N VAL A 730 16.45 -36.50 11.02
CA VAL A 730 15.93 -35.46 11.92
C VAL A 730 14.70 -34.80 11.32
N PHE A 731 14.71 -34.51 10.02
CA PHE A 731 13.57 -33.92 9.31
C PHE A 731 12.31 -34.79 9.39
N TYR A 732 12.42 -36.08 9.07
CA TYR A 732 11.28 -37.00 9.08
C TYR A 732 10.80 -37.34 10.50
N HIS A 733 11.69 -37.57 11.47
CA HIS A 733 11.28 -37.77 12.87
C HIS A 733 10.64 -36.51 13.49
N LYS A 734 11.15 -35.31 13.17
CA LYS A 734 10.50 -34.05 13.53
C LYS A 734 9.10 -33.95 12.91
N MET A 735 8.96 -34.28 11.62
CA MET A 735 7.67 -34.27 10.92
C MET A 735 6.69 -35.26 11.56
N LYS A 736 7.13 -36.49 11.90
CA LYS A 736 6.34 -37.46 12.66
C LYS A 736 5.87 -36.90 14.01
N GLY A 737 6.76 -36.25 14.75
CA GLY A 737 6.43 -35.56 16.00
C GLY A 737 5.37 -34.48 15.81
N ASP A 738 5.47 -33.68 14.74
CA ASP A 738 4.51 -32.63 14.38
C ASP A 738 3.12 -33.20 14.08
N TYR A 739 2.99 -34.28 13.31
CA TYR A 739 1.66 -34.85 13.00
C TYR A 739 1.01 -35.58 14.18
N HIS A 740 1.79 -36.28 15.02
CA HIS A 740 1.26 -36.80 16.29
C HIS A 740 0.86 -35.67 17.26
N ARG A 741 1.58 -34.55 17.28
CA ARG A 741 1.20 -33.35 18.04
C ARG A 741 -0.13 -32.78 17.58
N TYR A 742 -0.40 -32.78 16.27
CA TYR A 742 -1.67 -32.31 15.71
C TYR A 742 -2.84 -33.23 16.09
N LEU A 743 -2.64 -34.56 16.08
CA LEU A 743 -3.62 -35.52 16.61
C LEU A 743 -3.92 -35.27 18.10
N ALA A 744 -2.88 -35.02 18.91
CA ALA A 744 -3.03 -34.74 20.34
C ALA A 744 -3.76 -33.42 20.64
N GLU A 745 -3.81 -32.47 19.70
CA GLU A 745 -4.47 -31.17 19.88
C GLU A 745 -5.99 -31.32 20.08
N PHE A 746 -6.63 -32.15 19.24
CA PHE A 746 -8.09 -32.33 19.22
C PHE A 746 -8.59 -33.66 19.78
N ALA A 747 -7.71 -34.65 19.95
CA ALA A 747 -8.08 -35.91 20.61
C ALA A 747 -8.45 -35.71 22.09
N ILE A 748 -9.27 -36.64 22.61
CA ILE A 748 -9.80 -36.64 23.98
C ILE A 748 -9.51 -38.00 24.64
N GLY A 749 -9.28 -38.00 25.96
CA GLY A 749 -9.05 -39.22 26.74
C GLY A 749 -7.78 -39.97 26.33
N ASP A 750 -7.84 -41.31 26.33
CA ASP A 750 -6.68 -42.16 26.07
C ASP A 750 -6.02 -41.90 24.71
N LYS A 751 -6.81 -41.57 23.68
CA LYS A 751 -6.30 -41.23 22.34
C LYS A 751 -5.41 -39.97 22.34
N ARG A 752 -5.73 -38.99 23.20
CA ARG A 752 -4.90 -37.78 23.38
C ARG A 752 -3.55 -38.17 23.98
N LYS A 753 -3.58 -39.00 25.02
CA LYS A 753 -2.39 -39.47 25.71
C LYS A 753 -1.48 -40.27 24.78
N GLU A 754 -2.04 -41.25 24.06
CA GLU A 754 -1.30 -42.06 23.08
C GLU A 754 -0.65 -41.18 21.98
N SER A 755 -1.38 -40.18 21.47
CA SER A 755 -0.85 -39.26 20.46
C SER A 755 0.25 -38.36 21.03
N ALA A 756 0.11 -37.89 22.27
CA ALA A 756 1.14 -37.10 22.94
C ALA A 756 2.40 -37.93 23.25
N ASP A 757 2.24 -39.17 23.71
CA ASP A 757 3.36 -40.08 24.00
C ASP A 757 4.15 -40.41 22.72
N LYS A 758 3.48 -40.70 21.59
CA LYS A 758 4.12 -40.91 20.28
C LYS A 758 4.79 -39.64 19.73
N SER A 759 4.20 -38.46 19.96
CA SER A 759 4.81 -37.18 19.59
C SER A 759 6.11 -36.94 20.37
N LEU A 760 6.10 -37.19 21.69
CA LEU A 760 7.27 -37.11 22.56
C LEU A 760 8.38 -38.09 22.15
N GLU A 761 8.02 -39.33 21.81
CA GLU A 761 8.96 -40.35 21.31
C GLU A 761 9.63 -39.90 20.00
N ALA A 762 8.84 -39.44 19.03
CA ALA A 762 9.35 -38.98 17.74
C ALA A 762 10.26 -37.73 17.87
N TYR A 763 9.89 -36.75 18.70
CA TYR A 763 10.76 -35.58 18.94
C TYR A 763 12.04 -35.94 19.71
N LYS A 764 12.01 -36.93 20.62
CA LYS A 764 13.24 -37.45 21.26
C LYS A 764 14.16 -38.12 20.26
N ALA A 765 13.65 -39.04 19.44
CA ALA A 765 14.43 -39.70 18.39
C ALA A 765 15.05 -38.68 17.41
N ALA A 766 14.31 -37.63 17.03
CA ALA A 766 14.85 -36.52 16.25
C ALA A 766 15.95 -35.75 16.99
N SER A 767 15.82 -35.56 18.31
CA SER A 767 16.78 -34.81 19.13
C SER A 767 18.09 -35.56 19.32
N ASP A 768 18.04 -36.87 19.56
CA ASP A 768 19.23 -37.72 19.77
C ASP A 768 20.13 -37.72 18.51
N VAL A 769 19.53 -37.78 17.32
CA VAL A 769 20.24 -37.63 16.03
C VAL A 769 20.68 -36.18 15.80
N ALA A 770 19.84 -35.19 16.09
CA ALA A 770 20.18 -33.79 15.85
C ALA A 770 21.34 -33.28 16.72
N VAL A 771 21.46 -33.75 17.96
CA VAL A 771 22.55 -33.36 18.87
C VAL A 771 23.90 -33.91 18.39
N THR A 772 23.89 -35.06 17.70
CA THR A 772 25.11 -35.77 17.27
C THR A 772 25.51 -35.50 15.83
N GLU A 773 24.56 -35.36 14.90
CA GLU A 773 24.84 -35.21 13.45
C GLU A 773 24.71 -33.76 12.93
N LEU A 774 24.09 -32.81 13.65
CA LEU A 774 23.83 -31.44 13.17
C LEU A 774 24.39 -30.36 14.12
N PRO A 775 25.03 -29.27 13.61
CA PRO A 775 25.51 -28.19 14.47
C PRO A 775 24.33 -27.42 15.13
N PRO A 776 24.51 -26.81 16.31
CA PRO A 776 23.48 -26.03 17.02
C PRO A 776 22.80 -24.96 16.15
N THR A 777 23.54 -24.36 15.24
CA THR A 777 23.09 -23.33 14.30
C THR A 777 22.31 -23.87 13.09
N HIS A 778 22.15 -25.20 12.93
CA HIS A 778 21.51 -25.78 11.76
C HIS A 778 19.99 -25.52 11.72
N PRO A 779 19.41 -25.04 10.60
CA PRO A 779 17.97 -24.73 10.52
C PRO A 779 17.04 -25.90 10.90
N ILE A 780 17.39 -27.14 10.55
CA ILE A 780 16.58 -28.33 10.91
C ILE A 780 16.63 -28.61 12.42
N ARG A 781 17.79 -28.44 13.08
CA ARG A 781 17.96 -28.62 14.53
C ARG A 781 17.24 -27.52 15.32
N LEU A 782 17.36 -26.26 14.87
CA LEU A 782 16.63 -25.12 15.42
C LEU A 782 15.11 -25.29 15.25
N GLY A 783 14.66 -25.73 14.07
CA GLY A 783 13.25 -25.99 13.78
C GLY A 783 12.67 -27.16 14.59
N LEU A 784 13.48 -28.17 14.92
CA LEU A 784 13.11 -29.22 15.86
C LEU A 784 12.91 -28.65 17.28
N ALA A 785 13.87 -27.89 17.81
CA ALA A 785 13.77 -27.31 19.15
C ALA A 785 12.56 -26.35 19.27
N LEU A 786 12.28 -25.57 18.21
CA LEU A 786 11.09 -24.73 18.13
C LEU A 786 9.80 -25.56 18.26
N ASN A 787 9.65 -26.60 17.44
CA ASN A 787 8.41 -27.38 17.45
C ASN A 787 8.26 -28.25 18.71
N PHE A 788 9.36 -28.76 19.27
CA PHE A 788 9.35 -29.57 20.47
C PHE A 788 9.10 -28.73 21.74
N SER A 789 9.60 -27.49 21.80
CA SER A 789 9.23 -26.56 22.89
C SER A 789 7.74 -26.18 22.82
N VAL A 790 7.19 -25.94 21.63
CA VAL A 790 5.74 -25.74 21.42
C VAL A 790 4.94 -26.97 21.87
N PHE A 791 5.42 -28.20 21.65
CA PHE A 791 4.79 -29.41 22.17
C PHE A 791 4.75 -29.46 23.71
N PHE A 792 5.86 -29.14 24.38
CA PHE A 792 5.88 -29.05 25.84
C PHE A 792 4.90 -28.00 26.39
N TYR A 793 4.73 -26.88 25.68
CA TYR A 793 3.80 -25.82 26.05
C TYR A 793 2.34 -26.21 25.79
N GLU A 794 1.97 -26.47 24.52
CA GLU A 794 0.58 -26.62 24.08
C GLU A 794 -0.07 -27.96 24.43
N ILE A 795 0.71 -29.06 24.47
CA ILE A 795 0.16 -30.42 24.65
C ILE A 795 0.42 -30.98 26.05
N LEU A 796 1.65 -30.88 26.55
CA LEU A 796 2.03 -31.37 27.88
C LEU A 796 1.84 -30.34 29.00
N ASN A 797 1.38 -29.12 28.68
CA ASN A 797 1.13 -28.03 29.65
C ASN A 797 2.30 -27.86 30.65
N SER A 798 3.53 -27.93 30.13
CA SER A 798 4.79 -27.94 30.88
C SER A 798 5.65 -26.73 30.48
N PRO A 799 5.20 -25.49 30.80
CA PRO A 799 5.83 -24.26 30.32
C PRO A 799 7.30 -24.12 30.72
N ASP A 800 7.71 -24.60 31.91
CA ASP A 800 9.11 -24.59 32.34
C ASP A 800 10.02 -25.40 31.41
N ARG A 801 9.56 -26.59 30.99
CA ARG A 801 10.32 -27.45 30.06
C ARG A 801 10.37 -26.85 28.66
N ALA A 802 9.26 -26.24 28.22
CA ALA A 802 9.21 -25.52 26.95
C ALA A 802 10.21 -24.35 26.92
N CYS A 803 10.22 -23.53 27.98
CA CYS A 803 11.14 -22.40 28.11
C CYS A 803 12.59 -22.86 28.26
N HIS A 804 12.87 -23.91 29.03
CA HIS A 804 14.22 -24.44 29.18
C HIS A 804 14.78 -24.93 27.83
N LEU A 805 14.02 -25.74 27.09
CA LEU A 805 14.43 -26.27 25.78
C LEU A 805 14.62 -25.15 24.74
N ALA A 806 13.67 -24.22 24.64
CA ALA A 806 13.77 -23.12 23.69
C ALA A 806 14.94 -22.18 24.01
N LYS A 807 15.20 -21.92 25.30
CA LYS A 807 16.33 -21.10 25.75
C LYS A 807 17.67 -21.79 25.47
N GLN A 808 17.79 -23.07 25.82
CA GLN A 808 19.02 -23.84 25.57
C GLN A 808 19.36 -23.83 24.08
N ALA A 809 18.40 -24.13 23.20
CA ALA A 809 18.64 -24.13 21.75
C ALA A 809 19.00 -22.74 21.20
N PHE A 810 18.48 -21.66 21.80
CA PHE A 810 18.81 -20.28 21.43
C PHE A 810 20.22 -19.88 21.91
N ASP A 811 20.57 -20.20 23.15
CA ASP A 811 21.88 -19.90 23.75
C ASP A 811 23.00 -20.72 23.06
N ASP A 812 22.78 -22.01 22.81
CA ASP A 812 23.71 -22.90 22.08
C ASP A 812 23.96 -22.40 20.64
N ALA A 813 22.93 -21.90 19.96
CA ALA A 813 23.05 -21.38 18.60
C ALA A 813 23.69 -19.98 18.54
N ILE A 814 23.50 -19.13 19.55
CA ILE A 814 24.23 -17.86 19.67
C ILE A 814 25.73 -18.08 19.79
N ALA A 815 26.17 -19.09 20.54
CA ALA A 815 27.58 -19.37 20.79
C ALA A 815 28.39 -19.67 19.51
N GLU A 816 27.74 -20.16 18.46
CA GLU A 816 28.38 -20.53 17.18
C GLU A 816 27.90 -19.70 15.98
N LEU A 817 27.03 -18.69 16.20
CA LEU A 817 26.33 -17.97 15.13
C LEU A 817 27.26 -17.25 14.13
N ASP A 818 28.38 -16.72 14.63
CA ASP A 818 29.39 -16.00 13.85
C ASP A 818 30.16 -16.90 12.86
N THR A 819 29.93 -18.22 12.88
CA THR A 819 30.59 -19.19 11.99
C THR A 819 29.80 -19.52 10.72
N LEU A 820 28.56 -19.02 10.59
CA LEU A 820 27.67 -19.33 9.47
C LEU A 820 28.02 -18.60 8.15
N SER A 821 27.67 -19.23 7.02
CA SER A 821 27.66 -18.60 5.71
C SER A 821 26.46 -17.65 5.53
N GLU A 822 26.54 -16.66 4.63
CA GLU A 822 25.44 -15.71 4.35
C GLU A 822 24.12 -16.35 3.88
N GLU A 823 24.19 -17.60 3.41
CA GLU A 823 23.03 -18.38 2.96
C GLU A 823 22.30 -18.98 4.17
N SER A 824 22.99 -19.79 4.98
CA SER A 824 22.41 -20.41 6.18
C SER A 824 22.08 -19.41 7.29
N TYR A 825 22.81 -18.29 7.39
CA TYR A 825 22.60 -17.26 8.42
C TYR A 825 21.15 -16.71 8.43
N LYS A 826 20.51 -16.56 7.26
CA LYS A 826 19.16 -16.00 7.16
C LYS A 826 18.10 -16.93 7.74
N ASP A 827 18.18 -18.22 7.41
CA ASP A 827 17.19 -19.20 7.85
C ASP A 827 17.35 -19.51 9.34
N SER A 828 18.60 -19.66 9.82
CA SER A 828 18.89 -19.88 11.23
C SER A 828 18.46 -18.68 12.09
N THR A 829 18.78 -17.44 11.69
CA THR A 829 18.36 -16.26 12.47
C THR A 829 16.85 -16.03 12.48
N LEU A 830 16.13 -16.41 11.41
CA LEU A 830 14.67 -16.38 11.39
C LEU A 830 14.06 -17.36 12.41
N ILE A 831 14.61 -18.57 12.53
CA ILE A 831 14.11 -19.56 13.49
C ILE A 831 14.51 -19.19 14.94
N MET A 832 15.72 -18.66 15.14
CA MET A 832 16.15 -18.12 16.44
C MET A 832 15.26 -16.95 16.90
N GLN A 833 14.80 -16.11 15.96
CA GLN A 833 13.82 -15.06 16.25
C GLN A 833 12.50 -15.64 16.77
N LEU A 834 11.98 -16.70 16.14
CA LEU A 834 10.76 -17.38 16.59
C LEU A 834 10.92 -18.04 17.98
N LEU A 835 12.08 -18.64 18.25
CA LEU A 835 12.41 -19.19 19.58
C LEU A 835 12.39 -18.08 20.66
N ARG A 836 13.01 -16.92 20.38
CA ARG A 836 13.02 -15.76 21.28
C ARG A 836 11.62 -15.19 21.52
N ASP A 837 10.80 -15.14 20.48
CA ASP A 837 9.45 -14.58 20.57
C ASP A 837 8.54 -15.50 21.38
N ASN A 838 8.64 -16.83 21.20
CA ASN A 838 8.00 -17.83 22.05
C ASN A 838 8.44 -17.72 23.51
N LEU A 839 9.75 -17.66 23.77
CA LEU A 839 10.31 -17.48 25.12
C LEU A 839 9.76 -16.24 25.82
N THR A 840 9.68 -15.13 25.10
CA THR A 840 9.15 -13.86 25.61
C THR A 840 7.66 -14.00 25.99
N LEU A 841 6.88 -14.67 25.14
CA LEU A 841 5.46 -14.91 25.38
C LEU A 841 5.23 -15.83 26.59
N TRP A 842 5.89 -16.98 26.64
CA TRP A 842 5.70 -17.98 27.70
C TRP A 842 6.23 -17.51 29.07
N THR A 843 7.36 -16.79 29.10
CA THR A 843 7.89 -16.21 30.34
C THR A 843 6.94 -15.12 30.89
N SER A 844 6.24 -14.39 30.03
CA SER A 844 5.24 -13.41 30.46
C SER A 844 3.98 -14.07 31.04
N ASP A 845 3.61 -15.26 30.58
CA ASP A 845 2.45 -15.99 31.08
C ASP A 845 2.75 -16.64 32.45
N LEU A 846 3.95 -17.22 32.63
CA LEU A 846 4.43 -17.69 33.94
C LEU A 846 4.41 -16.59 35.03
N GLN A 847 4.80 -15.35 34.69
CA GLN A 847 4.78 -14.21 35.62
C GLN A 847 3.36 -13.71 35.96
N ASN A 848 2.35 -14.02 35.13
CA ASN A 848 0.96 -13.69 35.42
C ASN A 848 0.30 -14.74 36.34
N ASP A 849 0.68 -16.01 36.21
CA ASP A 849 0.15 -17.09 37.04
C ASP A 849 0.69 -17.07 38.49
N GLU A 850 1.95 -16.69 38.69
CA GLU A 850 2.49 -16.41 40.03
C GLU A 850 1.77 -15.25 40.75
N ALA A 851 1.14 -14.34 40.00
CA ALA A 851 0.39 -13.21 40.53
C ALA A 851 -1.11 -13.51 40.77
N SER A 852 -1.66 -14.62 40.23
CA SER A 852 -3.09 -14.95 40.29
C SER A 852 -3.45 -15.98 41.38
N GLY A 853 -2.49 -16.81 41.81
CA GLY A 853 -2.59 -17.57 43.06
C GLY A 853 -3.63 -18.71 43.11
N GLU A 854 -4.05 -19.23 41.95
CA GLU A 854 -4.89 -20.43 41.89
C GLU A 854 -4.02 -21.71 41.91
N LYS A 855 -4.34 -22.63 42.81
CA LYS A 855 -3.59 -23.89 42.96
C LYS A 855 -3.92 -24.86 41.83
N ALA A 856 -2.91 -25.27 41.07
CA ALA A 856 -3.00 -26.45 40.22
C ALA A 856 -3.13 -27.73 41.08
N GLU A 857 -4.01 -28.66 40.69
CA GLU A 857 -4.06 -30.01 41.26
C GLU A 857 -2.85 -30.85 40.81
N GLU A 858 -2.38 -31.75 41.68
CA GLU A 858 -1.18 -32.55 41.44
C GLU A 858 -1.35 -33.55 40.29
N ALA A 859 -0.49 -33.43 39.27
CA ALA A 859 -0.28 -34.49 38.28
C ALA A 859 0.55 -35.64 38.88
N PRO A 860 0.35 -36.90 38.44
CA PRO A 860 0.97 -38.07 39.06
C PRO A 860 2.50 -38.10 38.93
N ALA A 861 3.14 -38.67 39.96
CA ALA A 861 4.58 -38.63 40.18
C ALA A 861 5.44 -39.22 39.03
N ALA A 862 6.63 -38.64 38.87
CA ALA A 862 7.61 -39.03 37.87
C ALA A 862 8.14 -40.46 38.08
N ILE A 863 8.39 -41.16 36.97
CA ILE A 863 9.23 -42.36 36.95
C ILE A 863 10.67 -41.90 36.69
N GLU A 864 11.52 -41.99 37.71
CA GLU A 864 12.96 -41.78 37.55
C GLU A 864 13.61 -42.97 36.81
N PRO A 865 14.57 -42.74 35.90
CA PRO A 865 15.37 -43.81 35.34
C PRO A 865 16.34 -44.33 36.40
N LYS A 866 16.30 -45.62 36.70
CA LYS A 866 17.36 -46.26 37.50
C LYS A 866 18.68 -46.16 36.75
N ALA A 867 19.69 -45.63 37.41
CA ALA A 867 21.08 -45.81 36.98
C ALA A 867 21.47 -47.28 37.18
N GLU A 868 22.00 -47.92 36.13
CA GLU A 868 22.78 -49.14 36.28
C GLU A 868 24.26 -48.76 36.48
N GLU A 869 24.84 -49.19 37.60
CA GLU A 869 26.28 -49.11 37.85
C GLU A 869 27.03 -50.20 37.05
N PRO A 870 28.30 -49.97 36.68
CA PRO A 870 29.03 -50.85 35.77
C PRO A 870 29.55 -52.13 36.44
N GLN A 871 29.42 -53.26 35.73
CA GLN A 871 30.25 -54.47 35.85
C GLN A 871 30.61 -55.01 34.47
#